data_AF-A0A401PGH1-F1
#
_entry.id   AF-A0A401PGH1-F1
#
_cell.length_a   1.000
_cell.length_b   1.000
_cell.length_c   1.000
_cell.angle_alpha   90.00
_cell.angle_beta   90.00
_cell.angle_gamma   90.00
#
_symmetry.space_group_name_H-M   'P 1'
#
loop_
_entity.id
_entity.type
_entity.pdbx_description
1 polymer ?
#
loop_
_entity_poly.entity_id
_entity_poly.type
_entity_poly.pdbx_seq_one_letter_code
_entity_poly.pdbx_strand_id
1 'polypeptide(L)'
;VPVGPRQNLPRIVLKGIFQGSKVVRGPDWDWGNQDGGEGKIGKVVDIRGWDTESGRSVSSVTWSNGTTNVYRMGHKGKVDLKYITDSAGGYYYKDHLPKLGEHVELPRQESADGHSFQHNDRVKCLLEVDILRQMQDGHGGWNPKMAEYIGRTGTVHRITDRGDVRVQYSNNIRWTFHSGALTKVDTFAVGDIVRVMDDLETVKRFQAGHGEWTDSMAPALGQIGKVLKVYGDGDLRVGVGGQTWTFNPACVTTAQPGEVDANLMTTDNTNDSASSVISVLEKLLSQSTDQDNPGRIVLEAAHGNAAKVRDLVQKYPEKVDVMNQGKTALQVAAHQGHIEVPEVAKLLLSKGANVNLLNASTCSALHIAVNKGFTEVVRALCEYNCNVNLQDSYGDTPLHDGIAKDYRDIIEILTEVPNIDFTQLNNRGFNLLHHAALKGNKPATEKILARARQLVDVKKEDGFAALHLAALNNHKEVAEVLIREGRCEINVRNNRNQTPLQLSVTQGHTGMVQVLVTEGCDVNAEDEDGDTAMHVALCRQELATTMASREGETSSLYANLQTSGLLGSSDLNVGAAIACFLAQDGADINYTNYKGRTPLDLVTHGRIIQMVKSFSEKFRGSHLQSEGTAVLRRVHTTPNTMTNLLLPVSVGPAECLVCSELSLLIQFSPCQHIVVCEECSVRMKKCIKCQVSITKKMRHDNTEVESSSTAEPPDQRKLLEQLQSRYKQMEERITCPICIDNQIKLVFQCGHGSCLECSIALKACPICRQNIRERIQIFV
;
A
#
# COMPACT_ATOMS: atom_id res chain seq x y z
N VAL A 1 -24.09 -23.34 35.49
CA VAL A 1 -23.87 -22.73 36.83
C VAL A 1 -23.02 -21.48 36.63
N PRO A 2 -23.49 -20.28 37.00
CA PRO A 2 -22.66 -19.08 36.94
C PRO A 2 -21.49 -19.22 37.91
N VAL A 3 -20.27 -19.05 37.40
CA VAL A 3 -19.03 -19.16 38.18
C VAL A 3 -18.39 -17.77 38.26
N GLY A 4 -18.00 -17.36 39.47
CA GLY A 4 -17.42 -16.04 39.73
C GLY A 4 -16.04 -15.83 39.07
N PRO A 5 -15.46 -14.62 39.19
CA PRO A 5 -14.14 -14.32 38.64
C PRO A 5 -13.03 -15.20 39.24
N ARG A 6 -11.99 -15.52 38.45
CA ARG A 6 -10.91 -16.46 38.80
C ARG A 6 -9.85 -15.89 39.76
N GLN A 7 -10.05 -14.66 40.24
CA GLN A 7 -9.10 -13.95 41.07
C GLN A 7 -9.03 -14.62 42.47
N ASN A 8 -7.82 -14.92 42.95
CA ASN A 8 -7.54 -15.63 44.20
C ASN A 8 -8.00 -17.11 44.28
N LEU A 9 -8.37 -17.74 43.17
CA LEU A 9 -8.70 -19.17 43.17
C LEU A 9 -7.47 -20.07 43.00
N PRO A 10 -7.44 -21.25 43.67
CA PRO A 10 -6.33 -22.17 43.56
C PRO A 10 -6.26 -22.79 42.16
N ARG A 11 -5.11 -22.58 41.49
CA ARG A 11 -4.81 -23.21 40.19
C ARG A 11 -4.38 -24.65 40.41
N ILE A 12 -5.12 -25.60 39.86
CA ILE A 12 -4.81 -27.03 39.94
C ILE A 12 -4.06 -27.47 38.69
N VAL A 13 -2.99 -28.24 38.85
CA VAL A 13 -2.21 -28.80 37.74
C VAL A 13 -3.03 -29.89 37.05
N LEU A 14 -3.23 -29.75 35.74
CA LEU A 14 -3.86 -30.76 34.90
C LEU A 14 -2.86 -31.90 34.66
N LYS A 15 -3.23 -33.13 35.01
CA LYS A 15 -2.38 -34.33 34.90
C LYS A 15 -3.05 -35.39 34.02
N GLY A 16 -2.25 -36.07 33.19
CA GLY A 16 -2.76 -37.10 32.28
C GLY A 16 -1.76 -37.46 31.18
N ILE A 17 -2.27 -37.91 30.04
CA ILE A 17 -1.48 -38.17 28.84
C ILE A 17 -1.12 -36.82 28.21
N PHE A 18 0.02 -36.27 28.60
CA PHE A 18 0.61 -35.05 28.04
C PHE A 18 2.03 -35.33 27.51
N GLN A 19 2.63 -34.37 26.81
CA GLN A 19 4.00 -34.50 26.34
C GLN A 19 4.94 -34.89 27.49
N GLY A 20 5.73 -35.93 27.29
CA GLY A 20 6.62 -36.50 28.31
C GLY A 20 6.03 -37.65 29.13
N SER A 21 4.72 -37.90 29.06
CA SER A 21 4.08 -39.01 29.78
C SER A 21 4.52 -40.36 29.23
N LYS A 22 4.52 -41.38 30.10
CA LYS A 22 4.80 -42.76 29.72
C LYS A 22 3.49 -43.53 29.58
N VAL A 23 3.33 -44.26 28.49
CA VAL A 23 2.09 -44.96 28.12
C VAL A 23 2.34 -46.42 27.75
N VAL A 24 1.28 -47.21 27.86
CA VAL A 24 1.16 -48.60 27.40
C VAL A 24 -0.14 -48.76 26.61
N ARG A 25 -0.38 -49.95 26.05
CA ARG A 25 -1.63 -50.27 25.34
C ARG A 25 -2.86 -49.93 26.20
N GLY A 26 -3.77 -49.18 25.61
CA GLY A 26 -5.08 -48.84 26.15
C GLY A 26 -6.15 -49.87 25.78
N PRO A 27 -7.39 -49.68 26.27
CA PRO A 27 -8.48 -50.63 26.11
C PRO A 27 -8.91 -50.84 24.65
N ASP A 28 -8.79 -49.82 23.78
CA ASP A 28 -9.23 -49.89 22.39
C ASP A 28 -8.11 -50.18 21.39
N TRP A 29 -6.98 -50.72 21.86
CA TRP A 29 -5.80 -50.97 21.03
C TRP A 29 -6.09 -51.92 19.86
N ASP A 30 -5.83 -51.44 18.65
CA ASP A 30 -6.11 -52.14 17.38
C ASP A 30 -4.90 -52.16 16.43
N TRP A 31 -3.71 -51.86 16.95
CA TRP A 31 -2.51 -51.54 16.15
C TRP A 31 -1.46 -52.67 16.14
N GLY A 32 -1.89 -53.91 16.42
CA GLY A 32 -1.01 -55.07 16.45
C GLY A 32 0.19 -54.89 17.40
N ASN A 33 1.39 -55.29 16.95
CA ASN A 33 2.64 -55.18 17.73
C ASN A 33 3.53 -54.00 17.30
N GLN A 34 2.95 -52.90 16.82
CA GLN A 34 3.72 -51.70 16.44
C GLN A 34 4.55 -51.11 17.59
N ASP A 35 4.15 -51.37 18.83
CA ASP A 35 4.82 -50.99 20.08
C ASP A 35 5.96 -51.95 20.50
N GLY A 36 6.18 -53.02 19.74
CA GLY A 36 7.17 -54.05 20.07
C GLY A 36 6.66 -55.17 20.99
N GLY A 37 5.34 -55.29 21.16
CA GLY A 37 4.70 -56.36 21.92
C GLY A 37 4.04 -55.88 23.22
N GLU A 38 3.21 -56.74 23.80
CA GLU A 38 2.43 -56.39 25.00
C GLU A 38 3.34 -56.06 26.20
N GLY A 39 2.97 -55.01 26.95
CA GLY A 39 3.72 -54.54 28.12
C GLY A 39 4.89 -53.61 27.81
N LYS A 40 5.14 -53.25 26.55
CA LYS A 40 6.15 -52.26 26.18
C LYS A 40 5.67 -50.84 26.51
N ILE A 41 6.64 -50.01 26.93
CA ILE A 41 6.40 -48.64 27.37
C ILE A 41 6.78 -47.68 26.24
N GLY A 42 5.87 -46.76 25.94
CA GLY A 42 6.08 -45.64 25.03
C GLY A 42 6.14 -44.31 25.75
N LYS A 43 6.78 -43.32 25.14
CA LYS A 43 6.84 -41.93 25.62
C LYS A 43 6.09 -41.03 24.66
N VAL A 44 5.16 -40.23 25.18
CA VAL A 44 4.39 -39.27 24.40
C VAL A 44 5.28 -38.10 23.99
N VAL A 45 5.37 -37.87 22.68
CA VAL A 45 6.15 -36.80 22.06
C VAL A 45 5.30 -35.58 21.78
N ASP A 46 4.06 -35.77 21.32
CA ASP A 46 3.17 -34.69 20.91
C ASP A 46 1.69 -35.09 20.97
N ILE A 47 0.79 -34.12 21.10
CA ILE A 47 -0.67 -34.29 21.12
C ILE A 47 -1.31 -33.34 20.13
N ARG A 48 -2.10 -33.88 19.21
CA ARG A 48 -2.72 -33.13 18.12
C ARG A 48 -4.13 -33.63 17.82
N GLY A 49 -4.83 -32.93 16.94
CA GLY A 49 -6.10 -33.40 16.39
C GLY A 49 -5.90 -34.38 15.23
N TRP A 50 -6.84 -35.30 15.05
CA TRP A 50 -6.89 -36.17 13.87
C TRP A 50 -7.36 -35.43 12.61
N ASP A 51 -8.24 -34.45 12.80
CA ASP A 51 -8.87 -33.60 11.79
C ASP A 51 -9.08 -32.19 12.37
N THR A 52 -9.57 -31.26 11.54
CA THR A 52 -9.85 -29.86 11.90
C THR A 52 -10.97 -29.71 12.94
N GLU A 53 -11.76 -30.76 13.18
CA GLU A 53 -12.92 -30.75 14.08
C GLU A 53 -12.61 -31.30 15.48
N SER A 54 -11.64 -32.22 15.62
CA SER A 54 -11.33 -32.92 16.87
C SER A 54 -9.99 -32.47 17.48
N GLY A 55 -9.98 -31.37 18.23
CA GLY A 55 -8.79 -30.90 18.94
C GLY A 55 -8.29 -31.91 19.99
N ARG A 56 -6.97 -32.20 19.99
CA ARG A 56 -6.27 -33.08 20.96
C ARG A 56 -6.76 -34.54 21.01
N SER A 57 -7.31 -35.06 19.91
CA SER A 57 -7.93 -36.39 19.84
C SER A 57 -6.94 -37.55 19.61
N VAL A 58 -5.65 -37.27 19.34
CA VAL A 58 -4.59 -38.28 19.16
C VAL A 58 -3.24 -37.88 19.77
N SER A 59 -2.37 -38.88 20.00
CA SER A 59 -1.03 -38.70 20.55
C SER A 59 0.02 -39.44 19.73
N SER A 60 1.15 -38.77 19.50
CA SER A 60 2.36 -39.36 18.91
C SER A 60 3.23 -39.96 20.01
N VAL A 61 3.54 -41.25 19.91
CA VAL A 61 4.26 -42.02 20.93
C VAL A 61 5.48 -42.68 20.33
N THR A 62 6.64 -42.46 20.94
CA THR A 62 7.87 -43.20 20.65
C THR A 62 7.98 -44.38 21.61
N TRP A 63 8.02 -45.60 21.07
CA TRP A 63 8.14 -46.84 21.83
C TRP A 63 9.59 -47.21 22.14
N SER A 64 9.77 -48.10 23.12
CA SER A 64 11.09 -48.59 23.54
C SER A 64 11.93 -49.25 22.43
N ASN A 65 11.31 -49.69 21.33
CA ASN A 65 11.98 -50.22 20.14
C ASN A 65 12.41 -49.12 19.13
N GLY A 66 12.17 -47.85 19.43
CA GLY A 66 12.50 -46.70 18.61
C GLY A 66 11.44 -46.27 17.60
N THR A 67 10.33 -47.02 17.44
CA THR A 67 9.27 -46.64 16.50
C THR A 67 8.43 -45.50 17.07
N THR A 68 8.05 -44.55 16.21
CA THR A 68 7.13 -43.45 16.59
C THR A 68 5.87 -43.53 15.76
N ASN A 69 4.72 -43.67 16.43
CA ASN A 69 3.42 -43.88 15.80
C ASN A 69 2.34 -43.03 16.51
N VAL A 70 1.19 -42.87 15.85
CA VAL A 70 0.09 -42.03 16.31
C VAL A 70 -1.09 -42.89 16.74
N TYR A 71 -1.66 -42.60 17.90
CA TYR A 71 -2.69 -43.41 18.56
C TYR A 71 -3.86 -42.55 19.03
N ARG A 72 -5.07 -43.14 19.08
CA ARG A 72 -6.30 -42.43 19.45
C ARG A 72 -6.38 -42.18 20.94
N MET A 73 -6.77 -40.96 21.30
CA MET A 73 -7.05 -40.52 22.66
C MET A 73 -8.45 -39.90 22.75
N GLY A 74 -9.44 -40.57 22.17
CA GLY A 74 -10.83 -40.11 22.12
C GLY A 74 -11.38 -39.94 20.70
N HIS A 75 -10.54 -40.02 19.64
CA HIS A 75 -11.05 -40.00 18.27
C HIS A 75 -11.97 -41.20 18.01
N LYS A 76 -13.19 -40.94 17.49
CA LYS A 76 -14.29 -41.91 17.38
C LYS A 76 -14.66 -42.61 18.69
N GLY A 77 -14.43 -41.94 19.82
CA GLY A 77 -14.69 -42.48 21.16
C GLY A 77 -13.72 -43.57 21.61
N LYS A 78 -12.62 -43.82 20.86
CA LYS A 78 -11.65 -44.86 21.17
C LYS A 78 -10.41 -44.31 21.86
N VAL A 79 -9.90 -45.02 22.86
CA VAL A 79 -8.69 -44.69 23.62
C VAL A 79 -7.71 -45.85 23.52
N ASP A 80 -6.74 -45.69 22.62
CA ASP A 80 -5.72 -46.70 22.34
C ASP A 80 -4.56 -46.65 23.35
N LEU A 81 -4.44 -45.59 24.16
CA LEU A 81 -3.31 -45.40 25.08
C LEU A 81 -3.76 -45.31 26.52
N LYS A 82 -2.97 -45.90 27.43
CA LYS A 82 -3.11 -45.75 28.88
C LYS A 82 -1.81 -45.24 29.46
N TYR A 83 -1.82 -44.13 30.22
CA TYR A 83 -0.60 -43.70 30.91
C TYR A 83 -0.29 -44.56 32.13
N ILE A 84 1.00 -44.75 32.37
CA ILE A 84 1.58 -45.32 33.60
C ILE A 84 2.32 -44.25 34.42
N THR A 85 2.75 -43.18 33.77
CA THR A 85 3.33 -42.00 34.42
C THR A 85 2.69 -40.78 33.78
N ASP A 86 1.94 -40.03 34.57
CA ASP A 86 1.30 -38.79 34.13
C ASP A 86 2.34 -37.70 33.85
N SER A 87 1.93 -36.70 33.09
CA SER A 87 2.68 -35.45 32.94
C SER A 87 1.75 -34.26 33.10
N ALA A 88 2.30 -33.07 33.30
CA ALA A 88 1.49 -31.86 33.45
C ALA A 88 1.10 -31.29 32.08
N GLY A 89 -0.18 -31.00 31.89
CA GLY A 89 -0.75 -30.50 30.63
C GLY A 89 -1.26 -29.07 30.69
N GLY A 90 -0.88 -28.32 31.73
CA GLY A 90 -1.37 -26.98 32.03
C GLY A 90 -2.06 -26.90 33.39
N TYR A 91 -2.94 -25.92 33.56
CA TYR A 91 -3.64 -25.65 34.81
C TYR A 91 -5.13 -25.42 34.56
N TYR A 92 -5.96 -25.79 35.52
CA TYR A 92 -7.39 -25.51 35.50
C TYR A 92 -7.87 -25.01 36.87
N TYR A 93 -9.05 -24.40 36.88
CA TYR A 93 -9.77 -24.03 38.09
C TYR A 93 -10.91 -25.03 38.24
N LYS A 94 -10.89 -25.82 39.31
CA LYS A 94 -11.87 -26.90 39.54
C LYS A 94 -13.30 -26.39 39.45
N ASP A 95 -13.53 -25.22 40.04
CA ASP A 95 -14.86 -24.62 40.14
C ASP A 95 -15.35 -24.02 38.81
N HIS A 96 -14.48 -23.96 37.79
CA HIS A 96 -14.78 -23.46 36.44
C HIS A 96 -14.80 -24.56 35.38
N LEU A 97 -14.72 -25.84 35.79
CA LEU A 97 -14.89 -26.94 34.85
C LEU A 97 -16.38 -27.20 34.57
N PRO A 98 -16.75 -27.54 33.32
CA PRO A 98 -18.10 -27.95 33.00
C PRO A 98 -18.45 -29.26 33.73
N LYS A 99 -19.70 -29.38 34.21
CA LYS A 99 -20.20 -30.61 34.83
C LYS A 99 -20.44 -31.66 33.73
N LEU A 100 -19.70 -32.76 33.78
CA LEU A 100 -19.87 -33.88 32.84
C LEU A 100 -21.22 -34.60 33.06
N GLY A 101 -21.95 -34.88 32.00
CA GLY A 101 -23.21 -35.64 32.03
C GLY A 101 -24.48 -34.80 32.20
N GLU A 102 -24.36 -33.54 32.63
CA GLU A 102 -25.36 -32.55 32.25
C GLU A 102 -25.13 -32.29 30.77
N HIS A 103 -26.02 -32.81 29.91
CA HIS A 103 -26.24 -32.11 28.66
C HIS A 103 -26.49 -30.67 29.08
N VAL A 104 -25.59 -29.78 28.67
CA VAL A 104 -26.01 -28.41 28.45
C VAL A 104 -27.03 -28.57 27.32
N GLU A 105 -28.28 -28.92 27.68
CA GLU A 105 -29.38 -28.09 27.23
C GLU A 105 -28.83 -26.71 27.50
N LEU A 106 -28.23 -26.12 26.44
CA LEU A 106 -28.13 -24.68 26.35
C LEU A 106 -29.50 -24.29 26.83
N PRO A 107 -29.59 -23.59 27.98
CA PRO A 107 -30.87 -23.19 28.46
C PRO A 107 -31.62 -22.73 27.22
N ARG A 108 -32.91 -23.05 27.15
CA ARG A 108 -33.78 -22.02 26.63
C ARG A 108 -33.44 -20.77 27.44
N GLN A 109 -32.40 -20.05 27.02
CA GLN A 109 -32.44 -18.64 26.91
C GLN A 109 -33.59 -18.46 25.92
N GLU A 110 -34.82 -18.53 26.46
CA GLU A 110 -35.59 -17.31 26.50
C GLU A 110 -34.57 -16.23 26.81
N SER A 111 -34.05 -15.67 25.72
CA SER A 111 -33.10 -14.60 25.77
C SER A 111 -33.72 -13.64 26.78
N ALA A 112 -33.01 -13.35 27.86
CA ALA A 112 -33.21 -12.06 28.48
C ALA A 112 -32.95 -11.09 27.31
N ASP A 113 -34.05 -10.59 26.77
CA ASP A 113 -34.28 -9.97 25.48
C ASP A 113 -34.33 -10.91 24.27
N GLY A 114 -35.52 -11.48 24.04
CA GLY A 114 -35.89 -12.09 22.78
C GLY A 114 -35.52 -11.16 21.63
N HIS A 115 -34.53 -11.56 20.83
CA HIS A 115 -34.30 -10.95 19.54
C HIS A 115 -35.37 -11.51 18.61
N SER A 116 -36.62 -11.07 18.81
CA SER A 116 -37.63 -11.12 17.77
C SER A 116 -37.09 -10.26 16.64
N PHE A 117 -36.42 -10.88 15.68
CA PHE A 117 -36.12 -10.20 14.45
C PHE A 117 -37.45 -9.74 13.86
N GLN A 118 -37.49 -8.52 13.35
CA GLN A 118 -38.63 -7.99 12.64
C GLN A 118 -38.28 -7.82 11.18
N HIS A 119 -39.30 -7.77 10.32
CA HIS A 119 -39.10 -7.39 8.94
C HIS A 119 -38.37 -6.03 8.88
N ASN A 120 -37.29 -5.95 8.09
CA ASN A 120 -36.35 -4.83 7.96
C ASN A 120 -35.28 -4.65 9.06
N ASP A 121 -35.20 -5.54 10.05
CA ASP A 121 -34.08 -5.49 11.00
C ASP A 121 -32.74 -5.63 10.28
N ARG A 122 -31.72 -4.87 10.72
CA ARG A 122 -30.37 -4.99 10.19
C ARG A 122 -29.56 -6.00 10.99
N VAL A 123 -28.89 -6.90 10.30
CA VAL A 123 -28.23 -8.07 10.90
C VAL A 123 -26.88 -8.33 10.24
N LYS A 124 -25.94 -8.87 11.02
CA LYS A 124 -24.66 -9.42 10.54
C LYS A 124 -24.47 -10.82 11.11
N CYS A 125 -23.81 -11.67 10.34
CA CYS A 125 -23.21 -12.88 10.89
C CYS A 125 -21.74 -12.59 11.21
N LEU A 126 -21.34 -12.70 12.48
CA LEU A 126 -19.94 -12.51 12.92
C LEU A 126 -19.26 -13.82 13.29
N LEU A 127 -19.94 -14.95 13.07
CA LEU A 127 -19.40 -16.27 13.35
C LEU A 127 -18.36 -16.66 12.31
N GLU A 128 -17.32 -17.37 12.74
CA GLU A 128 -16.37 -17.97 11.83
C GLU A 128 -17.06 -18.98 10.91
N VAL A 129 -16.51 -19.16 9.70
CA VAL A 129 -17.08 -19.98 8.62
C VAL A 129 -17.44 -21.38 9.11
N ASP A 130 -16.57 -22.02 9.90
CA ASP A 130 -16.78 -23.38 10.38
C ASP A 130 -17.91 -23.47 11.43
N ILE A 131 -18.07 -22.45 12.27
CA ILE A 131 -19.14 -22.37 13.28
C ILE A 131 -20.47 -22.13 12.57
N LEU A 132 -20.51 -21.19 11.64
CA LEU A 132 -21.71 -20.90 10.85
C LEU A 132 -22.12 -22.14 10.02
N ARG A 133 -21.18 -22.85 9.41
CA ARG A 133 -21.44 -24.08 8.66
C ARG A 133 -22.15 -25.13 9.51
N GLN A 134 -21.69 -25.34 10.75
CA GLN A 134 -22.31 -26.28 11.68
C GLN A 134 -23.70 -25.81 12.14
N MET A 135 -23.87 -24.51 12.41
CA MET A 135 -25.17 -23.95 12.84
C MET A 135 -26.23 -23.95 11.73
N GLN A 136 -25.82 -23.98 10.46
CA GLN A 136 -26.72 -24.03 9.32
C GLN A 136 -27.29 -25.42 9.03
N ASP A 137 -26.78 -26.46 9.70
CA ASP A 137 -27.30 -27.82 9.56
C ASP A 137 -28.73 -27.89 10.11
N GLY A 138 -29.69 -28.28 9.27
CA GLY A 138 -31.13 -28.25 9.58
C GLY A 138 -31.83 -26.88 9.39
N HIS A 139 -31.10 -25.80 9.09
CA HIS A 139 -31.59 -24.43 9.04
C HIS A 139 -31.19 -23.70 7.74
N GLY A 140 -31.91 -23.95 6.64
CA GLY A 140 -31.65 -23.30 5.34
C GLY A 140 -30.43 -23.82 4.56
N GLY A 141 -29.55 -24.59 5.21
CA GLY A 141 -28.39 -25.26 4.60
C GLY A 141 -27.17 -24.35 4.43
N TRP A 142 -26.01 -24.98 4.24
CA TRP A 142 -24.75 -24.28 3.98
C TRP A 142 -24.45 -24.20 2.49
N ASN A 143 -24.08 -23.01 2.02
CA ASN A 143 -23.50 -22.79 0.68
C ASN A 143 -22.15 -22.08 0.84
N PRO A 144 -21.07 -22.53 0.19
CA PRO A 144 -19.75 -21.89 0.29
C PRO A 144 -19.76 -20.38 0.02
N LYS A 145 -20.64 -19.89 -0.87
CA LYS A 145 -20.78 -18.44 -1.16
C LYS A 145 -21.35 -17.63 0.02
N MET A 146 -21.96 -18.27 1.01
CA MET A 146 -22.42 -17.59 2.24
C MET A 146 -21.25 -17.04 3.05
N ALA A 147 -20.07 -17.66 2.97
CA ALA A 147 -18.85 -17.21 3.65
C ALA A 147 -18.46 -15.77 3.25
N GLU A 148 -18.71 -15.38 2.00
CA GLU A 148 -18.44 -14.02 1.50
C GLU A 148 -19.29 -12.94 2.18
N TYR A 149 -20.40 -13.33 2.84
CA TYR A 149 -21.35 -12.43 3.50
C TYR A 149 -21.20 -12.42 5.03
N ILE A 150 -20.27 -13.20 5.57
CA ILE A 150 -19.86 -13.10 6.97
C ILE A 150 -19.21 -11.72 7.18
N GLY A 151 -19.58 -11.03 8.25
CA GLY A 151 -19.19 -9.65 8.54
C GLY A 151 -19.94 -8.58 7.74
N ARG A 152 -20.67 -8.94 6.67
CA ARG A 152 -21.46 -7.99 5.87
C ARG A 152 -22.83 -7.74 6.50
N THR A 153 -23.28 -6.49 6.48
CA THR A 153 -24.63 -6.12 6.93
C THR A 153 -25.67 -6.48 5.88
N GLY A 154 -26.70 -7.20 6.29
CA GLY A 154 -27.90 -7.44 5.48
C GLY A 154 -29.17 -7.03 6.24
N THR A 155 -30.30 -7.03 5.53
CA THR A 155 -31.62 -6.67 6.08
C THR A 155 -32.51 -7.91 6.17
N VAL A 156 -33.18 -8.12 7.29
CA VAL A 156 -34.15 -9.21 7.48
C VAL A 156 -35.32 -9.01 6.53
N HIS A 157 -35.41 -9.86 5.53
CA HIS A 157 -36.47 -9.85 4.53
C HIS A 157 -37.69 -10.64 5.00
N ARG A 158 -37.50 -11.76 5.71
CA ARG A 158 -38.60 -12.54 6.32
C ARG A 158 -38.08 -13.53 7.35
N ILE A 159 -38.98 -14.00 8.21
CA ILE A 159 -38.71 -15.08 9.16
C ILE A 159 -39.59 -16.26 8.78
N THR A 160 -39.02 -17.47 8.81
CA THR A 160 -39.75 -18.69 8.49
C THR A 160 -40.57 -19.16 9.69
N ASP A 161 -41.55 -20.04 9.45
CA ASP A 161 -42.37 -20.62 10.52
C ASP A 161 -41.54 -21.45 11.53
N ARG A 162 -40.31 -21.84 11.15
CA ARG A 162 -39.32 -22.52 12.01
C ARG A 162 -38.42 -21.57 12.78
N GLY A 163 -38.56 -20.25 12.60
CA GLY A 163 -37.75 -19.23 13.24
C GLY A 163 -36.44 -18.88 12.53
N ASP A 164 -36.21 -19.37 11.30
CA ASP A 164 -35.03 -19.01 10.51
C ASP A 164 -35.19 -17.63 9.88
N VAL A 165 -34.08 -16.90 9.78
CA VAL A 165 -34.07 -15.52 9.34
C VAL A 165 -33.52 -15.43 7.93
N ARG A 166 -34.34 -14.96 6.99
CA ARG A 166 -33.91 -14.71 5.62
C ARG A 166 -33.41 -13.29 5.47
N VAL A 167 -32.14 -13.13 5.15
CA VAL A 167 -31.42 -11.86 5.06
C VAL A 167 -31.18 -11.52 3.59
N GLN A 168 -31.48 -10.28 3.20
CA GLN A 168 -31.21 -9.71 1.88
C GLN A 168 -30.01 -8.75 1.94
N TYR A 169 -29.13 -8.83 0.93
CA TYR A 169 -27.95 -7.98 0.78
C TYR A 169 -28.07 -7.02 -0.41
N SER A 170 -27.16 -6.05 -0.51
CA SER A 170 -27.19 -4.94 -1.49
C SER A 170 -27.19 -5.37 -2.96
N ASN A 171 -26.72 -6.57 -3.26
CA ASN A 171 -26.75 -7.18 -4.58
C ASN A 171 -28.01 -8.01 -4.85
N ASN A 172 -29.07 -7.83 -4.04
CA ASN A 172 -30.33 -8.59 -4.07
C ASN A 172 -30.18 -10.10 -3.80
N ILE A 173 -29.01 -10.57 -3.38
CA ILE A 173 -28.82 -11.96 -2.95
C ILE A 173 -29.44 -12.16 -1.57
N ARG A 174 -30.06 -13.32 -1.37
CA ARG A 174 -30.80 -13.66 -0.15
C ARG A 174 -30.31 -14.98 0.43
N TRP A 175 -29.95 -14.96 1.70
CA TRP A 175 -29.50 -16.14 2.45
C TRP A 175 -30.44 -16.39 3.62
N THR A 176 -30.68 -17.66 3.95
CA THR A 176 -31.44 -18.05 5.14
C THR A 176 -30.45 -18.47 6.21
N PHE A 177 -30.48 -17.80 7.36
CA PHE A 177 -29.61 -18.08 8.50
C PHE A 177 -30.42 -18.66 9.66
N HIS A 178 -29.80 -19.54 10.44
CA HIS A 178 -30.23 -19.82 11.79
C HIS A 178 -30.28 -18.51 12.60
N SER A 179 -31.35 -18.26 13.35
CA SER A 179 -31.57 -17.00 14.08
C SER A 179 -30.42 -16.67 15.04
N GLY A 180 -29.91 -17.67 15.77
CA GLY A 180 -28.74 -17.53 16.64
C GLY A 180 -27.40 -17.31 15.94
N ALA A 181 -27.33 -17.45 14.60
CA ALA A 181 -26.12 -17.13 13.84
C ALA A 181 -26.05 -15.65 13.45
N LEU A 182 -27.14 -14.92 13.63
CA LEU A 182 -27.24 -13.50 13.32
C LEU A 182 -27.21 -12.69 14.59
N THR A 183 -26.38 -11.65 14.56
CA THR A 183 -26.43 -10.58 15.53
C THR A 183 -27.29 -9.49 14.91
N LYS A 184 -28.33 -9.05 15.62
CA LYS A 184 -28.99 -7.78 15.29
C LYS A 184 -27.94 -6.71 15.46
N VAL A 185 -27.61 -6.05 14.36
CA VAL A 185 -26.66 -4.95 14.41
C VAL A 185 -27.50 -3.72 14.23
N ASP A 186 -27.58 -2.94 15.29
CA ASP A 186 -27.98 -1.55 15.17
C ASP A 186 -26.89 -0.83 14.38
N THR A 187 -26.94 -1.05 13.07
CA THR A 187 -26.21 -0.26 12.09
C THR A 187 -27.11 0.90 11.79
N PHE A 188 -26.97 1.90 12.62
CA PHE A 188 -27.67 3.14 12.47
C PHE A 188 -27.26 3.79 11.15
N ALA A 189 -28.22 4.39 10.47
CA ALA A 189 -28.03 5.23 9.31
C ALA A 189 -28.33 6.68 9.68
N VAL A 190 -27.79 7.60 8.89
CA VAL A 190 -28.15 9.01 9.02
C VAL A 190 -29.65 9.17 8.78
N GLY A 191 -30.36 9.65 9.79
CA GLY A 191 -31.81 9.82 9.78
C GLY A 191 -32.57 8.96 10.79
N ASP A 192 -31.96 7.92 11.36
CA ASP A 192 -32.63 6.99 12.27
C ASP A 192 -33.01 7.65 13.59
N ILE A 193 -34.16 7.25 14.16
CA ILE A 193 -34.61 7.71 15.47
C ILE A 193 -34.16 6.70 16.52
N VAL A 194 -33.45 7.19 17.53
CA VAL A 194 -32.80 6.35 18.54
C VAL A 194 -33.07 6.89 19.93
N ARG A 195 -33.20 6.00 20.92
CA ARG A 195 -33.34 6.32 22.33
C ARG A 195 -32.01 6.12 23.02
N VAL A 196 -31.56 7.11 23.78
CA VAL A 196 -30.37 6.99 24.61
C VAL A 196 -30.73 6.17 25.86
N MET A 197 -29.86 5.27 26.29
CA MET A 197 -30.04 4.55 27.56
C MET A 197 -30.21 5.53 28.74
N ASP A 198 -30.95 5.10 29.74
CA ASP A 198 -31.26 5.86 30.96
C ASP A 198 -30.23 5.64 32.07
N ASP A 199 -29.54 4.49 32.09
CA ASP A 199 -28.55 4.17 33.11
C ASP A 199 -27.20 4.89 32.90
N LEU A 200 -26.94 5.86 33.79
CA LEU A 200 -25.75 6.71 33.80
C LEU A 200 -24.45 5.92 33.91
N GLU A 201 -24.37 4.90 34.78
CA GLU A 201 -23.11 4.17 35.01
C GLU A 201 -22.74 3.30 33.80
N THR A 202 -23.74 2.66 33.18
CA THR A 202 -23.53 1.86 31.97
C THR A 202 -23.14 2.72 30.77
N VAL A 203 -23.79 3.87 30.57
CA VAL A 203 -23.42 4.80 29.50
C VAL A 203 -22.00 5.34 29.71
N LYS A 204 -21.62 5.73 30.94
CA LYS A 204 -20.23 6.12 31.28
C LYS A 204 -19.21 5.06 30.89
N ARG A 205 -19.51 3.80 31.18
CA ARG A 205 -18.63 2.67 30.88
C ARG A 205 -18.48 2.41 29.38
N PHE A 206 -19.57 2.48 28.62
CA PHE A 206 -19.52 2.25 27.18
C PHE A 206 -18.97 3.43 26.39
N GLN A 207 -18.99 4.63 26.96
CA GLN A 207 -18.47 5.82 26.29
C GLN A 207 -16.95 6.02 26.40
N ALA A 208 -16.29 5.27 27.28
CA ALA A 208 -14.84 5.26 27.41
C ALA A 208 -14.18 4.81 26.09
N GLY A 209 -13.29 5.64 25.54
CA GLY A 209 -12.66 5.42 24.23
C GLY A 209 -13.48 5.83 23.01
N HIS A 210 -14.73 6.27 23.19
CA HIS A 210 -15.69 6.61 22.12
C HIS A 210 -16.20 8.05 22.27
N GLY A 211 -15.31 9.04 22.43
CA GLY A 211 -15.71 10.44 22.67
C GLY A 211 -15.92 10.82 24.14
N GLU A 212 -15.78 9.85 25.06
CA GLU A 212 -15.82 10.00 26.53
C GLU A 212 -17.14 10.55 27.09
N TRP A 213 -17.50 10.11 28.30
CA TRP A 213 -18.66 10.69 28.99
C TRP A 213 -18.34 12.10 29.50
N THR A 214 -19.29 13.02 29.31
CA THR A 214 -19.28 14.34 29.95
C THR A 214 -20.56 14.54 30.76
N ASP A 215 -20.50 15.17 31.93
CA ASP A 215 -21.70 15.35 32.76
C ASP A 215 -22.79 16.22 32.09
N SER A 216 -22.43 16.98 31.05
CA SER A 216 -23.36 17.67 30.17
C SER A 216 -24.25 16.75 29.32
N MET A 217 -23.90 15.47 29.18
CA MET A 217 -24.71 14.45 28.48
C MET A 217 -25.84 13.89 29.35
N ALA A 218 -25.83 14.13 30.66
CA ALA A 218 -26.85 13.62 31.60
C ALA A 218 -28.31 13.93 31.18
N PRO A 219 -28.65 15.11 30.64
CA PRO A 219 -30.00 15.41 30.18
C PRO A 219 -30.44 14.60 28.94
N ALA A 220 -29.51 14.00 28.22
CA ALA A 220 -29.81 13.17 27.05
C ALA A 220 -30.17 11.72 27.41
N LEU A 221 -29.89 11.27 28.65
CA LEU A 221 -30.21 9.92 29.10
C LEU A 221 -31.74 9.68 29.06
N GLY A 222 -32.14 8.55 28.50
CA GLY A 222 -33.56 8.18 28.32
C GLY A 222 -34.33 8.95 27.23
N GLN A 223 -33.73 9.98 26.62
CA GLN A 223 -34.38 10.82 25.62
C GLN A 223 -34.28 10.21 24.21
N ILE A 224 -35.25 10.57 23.36
CA ILE A 224 -35.27 10.20 21.95
C ILE A 224 -34.53 11.27 21.14
N GLY A 225 -33.65 10.83 20.24
CA GLY A 225 -32.92 11.69 19.33
C GLY A 225 -32.83 11.13 17.91
N LYS A 226 -32.29 11.93 17.00
CA LYS A 226 -32.12 11.57 15.60
C LYS A 226 -30.64 11.41 15.27
N VAL A 227 -30.27 10.31 14.64
CA VAL A 227 -28.91 10.06 14.15
C VAL A 227 -28.63 11.04 13.00
N LEU A 228 -27.66 11.91 13.19
CA LEU A 228 -27.22 12.93 12.24
C LEU A 228 -26.01 12.46 11.44
N LYS A 229 -25.17 11.58 12.03
CA LYS A 229 -23.97 11.04 11.39
C LYS A 229 -23.56 9.72 12.01
N VAL A 230 -22.93 8.86 11.22
CA VAL A 230 -22.31 7.60 11.64
C VAL A 230 -20.82 7.69 11.27
N TYR A 231 -19.93 7.51 12.23
CA TYR A 231 -18.48 7.62 12.05
C TYR A 231 -17.87 6.29 11.59
N GLY A 232 -16.63 6.33 11.08
CA GLY A 232 -15.95 5.16 10.51
C GLY A 232 -15.56 4.07 11.51
N ASP A 233 -15.52 4.42 12.80
CA ASP A 233 -15.36 3.52 13.95
C ASP A 233 -16.69 2.94 14.46
N GLY A 234 -17.82 3.41 13.90
CA GLY A 234 -19.16 2.99 14.26
C GLY A 234 -19.92 4.00 15.12
N ASP A 235 -19.27 5.01 15.70
CA ASP A 235 -19.91 5.95 16.63
C ASP A 235 -21.00 6.80 15.97
N LEU A 236 -21.97 7.24 16.78
CA LEU A 236 -23.17 7.91 16.30
C LEU A 236 -23.23 9.32 16.80
N ARG A 237 -23.41 10.28 15.89
CA ARG A 237 -23.81 11.63 16.26
C ARG A 237 -25.33 11.70 16.32
N VAL A 238 -25.89 11.87 17.51
CA VAL A 238 -27.34 11.91 17.75
C VAL A 238 -27.76 13.31 18.22
N GLY A 239 -28.72 13.91 17.53
CA GLY A 239 -29.37 15.15 17.96
C GLY A 239 -30.50 14.85 18.95
N VAL A 240 -30.39 15.33 20.19
CA VAL A 240 -31.36 15.15 21.28
C VAL A 240 -31.69 16.54 21.83
N GLY A 241 -32.96 16.96 21.75
CA GLY A 241 -33.43 18.21 22.37
C GLY A 241 -32.72 19.49 21.90
N GLY A 242 -32.33 19.57 20.63
CA GLY A 242 -31.62 20.72 20.04
C GLY A 242 -30.11 20.74 20.27
N GLN A 243 -29.56 19.78 21.02
CA GLN A 243 -28.12 19.58 21.19
C GLN A 243 -27.68 18.28 20.49
N THR A 244 -26.41 18.18 20.11
CA THR A 244 -25.89 16.98 19.42
C THR A 244 -24.80 16.32 20.24
N TRP A 245 -24.92 15.02 20.44
CA TRP A 245 -24.00 14.22 21.24
C TRP A 245 -23.41 13.09 20.39
N THR A 246 -22.18 12.68 20.71
CA THR A 246 -21.60 11.47 20.11
C THR A 246 -21.78 10.33 21.09
N PHE A 247 -22.45 9.27 20.66
CA PHE A 247 -22.72 8.08 21.44
C PHE A 247 -22.04 6.87 20.81
N ASN A 248 -21.51 5.99 21.65
CA ASN A 248 -21.19 4.63 21.25
C ASN A 248 -22.51 3.98 20.78
N PRO A 249 -22.53 3.18 19.70
CA PRO A 249 -23.74 2.49 19.25
C PRO A 249 -24.41 1.66 20.34
N ALA A 250 -23.63 1.14 21.29
CA ALA A 250 -24.14 0.42 22.45
C ALA A 250 -24.87 1.31 23.47
N CYS A 251 -24.68 2.64 23.42
CA CYS A 251 -25.34 3.61 24.30
C CYS A 251 -26.77 3.98 23.86
N VAL A 252 -27.21 3.54 22.68
CA VAL A 252 -28.49 3.91 22.09
C VAL A 252 -29.22 2.70 21.51
N THR A 253 -30.55 2.77 21.44
CA THR A 253 -31.39 1.73 20.86
C THR A 253 -32.32 2.31 19.81
N THR A 254 -32.67 1.54 18.78
CA THR A 254 -33.58 2.01 17.72
C THR A 254 -34.98 2.23 18.30
N ALA A 255 -35.55 3.44 18.14
CA ALA A 255 -36.89 3.79 18.64
C ALA A 255 -37.93 3.77 17.51
N GLN A 256 -39.13 3.26 17.78
CA GLN A 256 -40.19 3.18 16.77
C GLN A 256 -40.91 4.52 16.57
N PRO A 257 -41.42 4.83 15.35
CA PRO A 257 -42.12 6.08 15.05
C PRO A 257 -43.44 6.32 15.81
N GLY A 258 -43.85 5.42 16.72
CA GLY A 258 -45.07 5.54 17.53
C GLY A 258 -44.86 6.14 18.93
N GLU A 259 -43.62 6.34 19.38
CA GLU A 259 -43.29 6.91 20.70
C GLU A 259 -43.05 8.42 20.67
N VAL A 260 -43.29 9.07 19.52
CA VAL A 260 -43.06 10.50 19.33
C VAL A 260 -44.31 11.31 19.67
N ASP A 261 -44.19 12.15 20.70
CA ASP A 261 -45.12 13.26 20.87
C ASP A 261 -44.99 14.19 19.64
N ALA A 262 -46.12 14.38 18.97
CA ALA A 262 -46.20 14.99 17.65
C ALA A 262 -45.99 16.50 17.72
N ASN A 263 -44.74 16.97 17.85
CA ASN A 263 -44.43 18.41 17.79
C ASN A 263 -42.96 18.75 17.46
N LEU A 264 -42.27 18.01 16.58
CA LEU A 264 -40.94 18.45 16.13
C LEU A 264 -40.59 18.07 14.69
N MET A 265 -41.23 18.74 13.74
CA MET A 265 -40.67 18.99 12.40
C MET A 265 -40.96 20.42 11.98
N THR A 266 -39.94 21.06 11.41
CA THR A 266 -39.82 22.38 10.76
C THR A 266 -39.11 23.43 11.60
N THR A 267 -37.85 23.71 11.26
CA THR A 267 -37.45 24.93 10.53
C THR A 267 -35.95 24.92 10.28
N ASP A 268 -35.59 25.44 9.12
CA ASP A 268 -34.26 25.85 8.71
C ASP A 268 -33.53 26.73 9.74
N ASN A 269 -32.20 26.66 9.65
CA ASN A 269 -31.22 27.63 10.14
C ASN A 269 -31.03 27.81 11.65
N THR A 270 -29.76 28.12 11.95
CA THR A 270 -29.19 28.87 13.07
C THR A 270 -28.51 28.08 14.20
N ASN A 271 -27.19 28.32 14.24
CA ASN A 271 -26.32 28.53 15.40
C ASN A 271 -25.92 27.36 16.32
N ASP A 272 -24.60 27.24 16.44
CA ASP A 272 -23.81 27.09 17.67
C ASP A 272 -24.21 25.90 18.59
N SER A 273 -23.35 24.94 18.91
CA SER A 273 -22.13 25.21 19.67
C SER A 273 -21.28 23.94 19.83
N ALA A 274 -19.98 24.19 19.96
CA ALA A 274 -18.92 23.30 20.38
C ALA A 274 -19.21 22.43 21.60
N SER A 275 -18.61 21.22 21.62
CA SER A 275 -17.97 20.68 22.83
C SER A 275 -17.25 19.35 22.57
N SER A 276 -16.01 19.43 22.08
CA SER A 276 -14.93 18.52 22.53
C SER A 276 -13.54 19.18 22.46
N VAL A 277 -13.51 20.48 22.78
CA VAL A 277 -12.28 21.25 23.05
C VAL A 277 -12.29 21.89 24.45
N ILE A 278 -13.25 21.55 25.32
CA ILE A 278 -13.38 22.20 26.64
C ILE A 278 -12.37 21.69 27.68
N SER A 279 -11.65 20.59 27.46
CA SER A 279 -10.62 20.16 28.43
C SER A 279 -9.35 21.02 28.44
N VAL A 280 -9.11 21.81 27.38
CA VAL A 280 -8.00 22.78 27.35
C VAL A 280 -8.48 24.21 27.61
N LEU A 281 -9.76 24.49 27.35
CA LEU A 281 -10.36 25.80 27.60
C LEU A 281 -10.71 26.05 29.08
N GLU A 282 -10.89 25.04 29.93
CA GLU A 282 -11.10 25.27 31.37
C GLU A 282 -9.82 25.64 32.15
N LYS A 283 -8.62 25.40 31.60
CA LYS A 283 -7.35 25.82 32.23
C LYS A 283 -6.81 27.17 31.76
N LEU A 284 -7.41 27.77 30.72
CA LEU A 284 -7.09 29.12 30.25
C LEU A 284 -8.20 30.14 30.60
N LEU A 285 -9.39 29.70 30.99
CA LEU A 285 -10.49 30.57 31.44
C LEU A 285 -10.41 30.97 32.93
N SER A 286 -9.33 30.63 33.63
CA SER A 286 -9.08 31.13 34.99
C SER A 286 -8.18 32.37 35.04
N GLN A 287 -7.88 33.00 33.89
CA GLN A 287 -7.17 34.27 33.83
C GLN A 287 -7.90 35.24 32.89
N SER A 288 -8.77 36.06 33.49
CA SER A 288 -9.17 37.42 33.10
C SER A 288 -9.54 37.70 31.62
N THR A 289 -10.80 38.09 31.40
CA THR A 289 -11.24 39.19 30.51
C THR A 289 -10.25 39.67 29.44
N ASP A 290 -10.42 39.21 28.21
CA ASP A 290 -10.14 40.01 27.00
C ASP A 290 -10.85 39.37 25.80
N GLN A 291 -11.93 40.00 25.33
CA GLN A 291 -12.67 39.58 24.13
C GLN A 291 -11.88 39.84 22.83
N ASP A 292 -10.63 40.32 22.94
CA ASP A 292 -9.87 40.95 21.86
C ASP A 292 -8.44 40.40 21.75
N ASN A 293 -8.34 39.07 21.56
CA ASN A 293 -7.06 38.38 21.40
C ASN A 293 -6.93 37.77 20.00
N PRO A 294 -5.87 38.07 19.22
CA PRO A 294 -5.65 37.47 17.91
C PRO A 294 -5.59 35.93 17.95
N GLY A 295 -5.18 35.30 19.06
CA GLY A 295 -5.18 33.84 19.22
C GLY A 295 -6.55 33.17 19.03
N ARG A 296 -7.65 33.94 19.11
CA ARG A 296 -9.01 33.48 18.79
C ARG A 296 -9.17 33.09 17.33
N ILE A 297 -8.39 33.63 16.39
CA ILE A 297 -8.45 33.26 14.97
C ILE A 297 -8.27 31.73 14.81
N VAL A 298 -7.34 31.13 15.55
CA VAL A 298 -7.09 29.68 15.51
C VAL A 298 -8.28 28.89 16.07
N LEU A 299 -8.89 29.40 17.14
CA LEU A 299 -10.06 28.76 17.77
C LEU A 299 -11.29 28.84 16.87
N GLU A 300 -11.60 30.00 16.30
CA GLU A 300 -12.76 30.15 15.41
C GLU A 300 -12.57 29.35 14.10
N ALA A 301 -11.33 29.26 13.58
CA ALA A 301 -11.00 28.39 12.45
C ALA A 301 -11.20 26.90 12.77
N ALA A 302 -10.93 26.48 14.01
CA ALA A 302 -11.21 25.11 14.47
C ALA A 302 -12.69 24.75 14.46
N HIS A 303 -13.56 25.74 14.71
CA HIS A 303 -15.01 25.58 14.71
C HIS A 303 -15.64 25.75 13.32
N GLY A 304 -14.85 26.07 12.30
CA GLY A 304 -15.35 26.34 10.94
C GLY A 304 -16.07 27.68 10.78
N ASN A 305 -16.04 28.58 11.77
CA ASN A 305 -16.81 29.82 11.72
C ASN A 305 -16.14 30.88 10.82
N ALA A 306 -16.37 30.77 9.51
CA ALA A 306 -15.76 31.64 8.50
C ALA A 306 -16.09 33.13 8.70
N ALA A 307 -17.28 33.46 9.23
CA ALA A 307 -17.67 34.85 9.52
C ALA A 307 -16.82 35.46 10.63
N LYS A 308 -16.68 34.78 11.77
CA LYS A 308 -15.85 35.27 12.88
C LYS A 308 -14.37 35.29 12.52
N VAL A 309 -13.89 34.30 11.76
CA VAL A 309 -12.51 34.32 11.23
C VAL A 309 -12.29 35.55 10.34
N ARG A 310 -13.26 35.89 9.49
CA ARG A 310 -13.18 37.07 8.61
C ARG A 310 -13.08 38.36 9.41
N ASP A 311 -13.92 38.52 10.42
CA ASP A 311 -13.93 39.74 11.25
C ASP A 311 -12.64 39.88 12.06
N LEU A 312 -12.15 38.79 12.67
CA LEU A 312 -10.92 38.80 13.44
C LEU A 312 -9.68 39.06 12.58
N VAL A 313 -9.60 38.44 11.39
CA VAL A 313 -8.48 38.67 10.46
C VAL A 313 -8.54 40.07 9.84
N GLN A 314 -9.74 40.65 9.67
CA GLN A 314 -9.88 42.04 9.24
C GLN A 314 -9.43 43.03 10.33
N LYS A 315 -9.65 42.69 11.61
CA LYS A 315 -9.21 43.50 12.75
C LYS A 315 -7.71 43.36 13.04
N TYR A 316 -7.14 42.17 12.83
CA TYR A 316 -5.73 41.85 13.09
C TYR A 316 -5.04 41.26 11.85
N PRO A 317 -4.90 42.03 10.76
CA PRO A 317 -4.34 41.52 9.50
C PRO A 317 -2.90 41.02 9.65
N GLU A 318 -2.10 41.62 10.54
CA GLU A 318 -0.70 41.22 10.82
C GLU A 318 -0.57 39.97 11.71
N LYS A 319 -1.69 39.40 12.18
CA LYS A 319 -1.73 38.23 13.08
C LYS A 319 -2.44 37.02 12.49
N VAL A 320 -2.65 36.99 11.17
CA VAL A 320 -3.30 35.85 10.49
C VAL A 320 -2.58 34.51 10.76
N ASP A 321 -1.26 34.54 10.93
CA ASP A 321 -0.41 33.38 11.21
C ASP A 321 -0.16 33.13 12.70
N VAL A 322 -0.95 33.74 13.59
CA VAL A 322 -0.83 33.49 15.03
C VAL A 322 -0.98 32.00 15.32
N MET A 323 -0.07 31.48 16.13
CA MET A 323 -0.09 30.09 16.54
C MET A 323 -0.74 29.94 17.91
N ASN A 324 -1.60 28.93 18.05
CA ASN A 324 -2.10 28.46 19.33
C ASN A 324 -1.67 27.00 19.49
N GLN A 325 -0.99 26.68 20.60
CA GLN A 325 -0.38 25.36 20.84
C GLN A 325 0.52 24.88 19.68
N GLY A 326 1.26 25.79 19.07
CA GLY A 326 2.17 25.49 17.96
C GLY A 326 1.51 25.18 16.62
N LYS A 327 0.23 25.52 16.45
CA LYS A 327 -0.51 25.38 15.18
C LYS A 327 -1.14 26.69 14.73
N THR A 328 -1.07 26.98 13.43
CA THR A 328 -1.76 28.14 12.83
C THR A 328 -3.24 27.84 12.60
N ALA A 329 -4.03 28.89 12.39
CA ALA A 329 -5.44 28.75 12.01
C ALA A 329 -5.62 27.91 10.74
N LEU A 330 -4.71 28.04 9.76
CA LEU A 330 -4.75 27.29 8.52
C LEU A 330 -4.44 25.79 8.72
N GLN A 331 -3.46 25.46 9.56
CA GLN A 331 -3.13 24.07 9.91
C GLN A 331 -4.26 23.40 10.70
N VAL A 332 -4.94 24.14 11.58
CA VAL A 332 -6.10 23.64 12.31
C VAL A 332 -7.29 23.45 11.38
N ALA A 333 -7.55 24.40 10.47
CA ALA A 333 -8.56 24.21 9.42
C ALA A 333 -8.28 22.93 8.61
N ALA A 334 -7.04 22.74 8.14
CA ALA A 334 -6.63 21.53 7.41
C ALA A 334 -6.80 20.21 8.19
N HIS A 335 -6.96 20.25 9.52
CA HIS A 335 -7.18 19.08 10.36
C HIS A 335 -8.66 18.70 10.52
N GLN A 336 -9.60 19.64 10.40
CA GLN A 336 -10.99 19.45 10.86
C GLN A 336 -11.96 18.90 9.81
N GLY A 337 -11.68 19.06 8.51
CA GLY A 337 -12.41 18.33 7.45
C GLY A 337 -13.91 18.61 7.30
N HIS A 338 -14.43 19.71 7.84
CA HIS A 338 -15.84 20.09 7.68
C HIS A 338 -16.13 20.68 6.28
N ILE A 339 -17.40 20.72 5.89
CA ILE A 339 -17.84 21.25 4.58
C ILE A 339 -17.42 22.72 4.38
N GLU A 340 -17.36 23.51 5.46
CA GLU A 340 -16.99 24.93 5.44
C GLU A 340 -15.47 25.18 5.57
N VAL A 341 -14.68 24.14 5.86
CA VAL A 341 -13.22 24.28 6.06
C VAL A 341 -12.47 24.70 4.80
N PRO A 342 -12.80 24.24 3.57
CA PRO A 342 -12.20 24.79 2.37
C PRO A 342 -12.45 26.30 2.24
N GLU A 343 -13.62 26.80 2.67
CA GLU A 343 -13.90 28.24 2.67
C GLU A 343 -13.06 28.99 3.71
N VAL A 344 -12.93 28.44 4.93
CA VAL A 344 -12.05 29.01 5.96
C VAL A 344 -10.59 29.01 5.50
N ALA A 345 -10.10 27.93 4.88
CA ALA A 345 -8.77 27.85 4.34
C ALA A 345 -8.56 28.89 3.22
N LYS A 346 -9.48 28.98 2.26
CA LYS A 346 -9.45 30.01 1.19
C LYS A 346 -9.50 31.42 1.75
N LEU A 347 -10.32 31.66 2.77
CA LEU A 347 -10.42 32.94 3.46
C LEU A 347 -9.08 33.33 4.10
N LEU A 348 -8.49 32.44 4.91
CA LEU A 348 -7.20 32.68 5.56
C LEU A 348 -6.10 32.95 4.53
N LEU A 349 -6.04 32.15 3.46
CA LEU A 349 -5.08 32.32 2.37
C LEU A 349 -5.27 33.66 1.63
N SER A 350 -6.53 34.04 1.33
CA SER A 350 -6.85 35.32 0.68
C SER A 350 -6.48 36.54 1.54
N LYS A 351 -6.31 36.34 2.84
CA LYS A 351 -5.90 37.37 3.81
C LYS A 351 -4.41 37.30 4.16
N GLY A 352 -3.62 36.54 3.41
CA GLY A 352 -2.17 36.51 3.52
C GLY A 352 -1.61 35.47 4.50
N ALA A 353 -2.40 34.48 4.92
CA ALA A 353 -1.88 33.36 5.72
C ALA A 353 -0.74 32.64 4.99
N ASN A 354 0.36 32.39 5.68
CA ASN A 354 1.49 31.67 5.11
C ASN A 354 1.20 30.16 5.05
N VAL A 355 0.93 29.69 3.84
CA VAL A 355 0.59 28.30 3.53
C VAL A 355 1.69 27.28 3.87
N ASN A 356 2.94 27.75 3.98
CA ASN A 356 4.13 26.92 4.14
C ASN A 356 4.64 26.82 5.58
N LEU A 357 3.95 27.43 6.54
CA LEU A 357 4.35 27.32 7.95
C LEU A 357 4.28 25.88 8.44
N LEU A 358 5.32 25.49 9.18
CA LEU A 358 5.45 24.17 9.78
C LEU A 358 5.08 24.24 11.27
N ASN A 359 4.37 23.21 11.75
CA ASN A 359 4.10 23.06 13.17
C ASN A 359 5.29 22.41 13.91
N ALA A 360 5.14 22.12 15.21
CA ALA A 360 6.18 21.49 16.02
C ALA A 360 6.60 20.08 15.55
N SER A 361 5.76 19.37 14.77
CA SER A 361 6.09 18.10 14.13
C SER A 361 6.57 18.28 12.69
N THR A 362 6.99 19.49 12.31
CA THR A 362 7.45 19.86 10.95
C THR A 362 6.42 19.62 9.85
N CYS A 363 5.13 19.50 10.19
CA CYS A 363 4.07 19.31 9.20
C CYS A 363 3.51 20.66 8.74
N SER A 364 3.41 20.85 7.42
CA SER A 364 2.66 21.96 6.81
C SER A 364 1.15 21.68 6.84
N ALA A 365 0.33 22.70 6.54
CA ALA A 365 -1.11 22.52 6.37
C ALA A 365 -1.43 21.48 5.28
N LEU A 366 -0.59 21.40 4.24
CA LEU A 366 -0.73 20.42 3.16
C LEU A 366 -0.50 18.99 3.65
N HIS A 367 0.54 18.73 4.44
CA HIS A 367 0.75 17.39 5.03
C HIS A 367 -0.44 16.93 5.86
N ILE A 368 -1.01 17.85 6.66
CA ILE A 368 -2.17 17.55 7.49
C ILE A 368 -3.39 17.21 6.62
N ALA A 369 -3.68 18.02 5.60
CA ALA A 369 -4.80 17.79 4.69
C ALA A 369 -4.64 16.46 3.91
N VAL A 370 -3.43 16.14 3.46
CA VAL A 370 -3.13 14.88 2.76
C VAL A 370 -3.28 13.68 3.69
N ASN A 371 -2.70 13.71 4.88
CA ASN A 371 -2.81 12.61 5.85
C ASN A 371 -4.26 12.32 6.26
N LYS A 372 -5.13 13.34 6.19
CA LYS A 372 -6.56 13.20 6.49
C LYS A 372 -7.44 12.87 5.28
N GLY A 373 -6.89 12.91 4.07
CA GLY A 373 -7.65 12.64 2.84
C GLY A 373 -8.60 13.77 2.43
N PHE A 374 -8.35 15.02 2.85
CA PHE A 374 -9.23 16.15 2.54
C PHE A 374 -8.90 16.80 1.20
N THR A 375 -9.33 16.14 0.11
CA THR A 375 -9.06 16.51 -1.29
C THR A 375 -9.36 17.99 -1.61
N GLU A 376 -10.48 18.53 -1.14
CA GLU A 376 -10.86 19.92 -1.43
C GLU A 376 -9.98 20.95 -0.69
N VAL A 377 -9.48 20.60 0.48
CA VAL A 377 -8.50 21.43 1.19
C VAL A 377 -7.15 21.36 0.49
N VAL A 378 -6.72 20.17 0.04
CA VAL A 378 -5.51 20.01 -0.79
C VAL A 378 -5.60 20.87 -2.05
N ARG A 379 -6.73 20.84 -2.76
CA ARG A 379 -6.98 21.68 -3.94
C ARG A 379 -6.87 23.17 -3.61
N ALA A 380 -7.55 23.61 -2.55
CA ALA A 380 -7.49 25.00 -2.11
C ALA A 380 -6.07 25.45 -1.75
N LEU A 381 -5.28 24.61 -1.07
CA LEU A 381 -3.89 24.93 -0.75
C LEU A 381 -3.03 25.03 -2.02
N CYS A 382 -3.24 24.15 -3.00
CA CYS A 382 -2.51 24.19 -4.28
C CYS A 382 -2.88 25.41 -5.14
N GLU A 383 -4.14 25.85 -5.12
CA GLU A 383 -4.61 27.08 -5.80
C GLU A 383 -3.86 28.34 -5.32
N TYR A 384 -3.36 28.33 -4.08
CA TYR A 384 -2.60 29.45 -3.47
C TYR A 384 -1.08 29.17 -3.43
N ASN A 385 -0.55 28.45 -4.42
CA ASN A 385 0.89 28.22 -4.63
C ASN A 385 1.63 27.66 -3.40
N CYS A 386 1.01 26.71 -2.69
CA CYS A 386 1.70 26.01 -1.61
C CYS A 386 2.97 25.29 -2.12
N ASN A 387 3.99 25.19 -1.26
CA ASN A 387 5.17 24.40 -1.56
C ASN A 387 4.85 22.92 -1.30
N VAL A 388 4.57 22.19 -2.38
CA VAL A 388 4.26 20.76 -2.37
C VAL A 388 5.46 19.85 -2.07
N ASN A 389 6.67 20.42 -1.92
CA ASN A 389 7.93 19.69 -1.71
C ASN A 389 8.50 19.88 -0.29
N LEU A 390 7.75 20.52 0.62
CA LEU A 390 8.17 20.59 2.01
C LEU A 390 8.22 19.18 2.59
N GLN A 391 9.22 18.91 3.42
CA GLN A 391 9.40 17.62 4.08
C GLN A 391 8.94 17.70 5.53
N ASP A 392 8.27 16.65 5.99
CA ASP A 392 7.93 16.46 7.39
C ASP A 392 9.11 15.88 8.21
N SER A 393 8.82 15.42 9.43
CA SER A 393 9.84 14.90 10.34
C SER A 393 10.49 13.60 9.86
N TYR A 394 9.84 12.88 8.95
CA TYR A 394 10.34 11.66 8.33
C TYR A 394 11.03 11.93 6.98
N GLY A 395 11.13 13.19 6.57
CA GLY A 395 11.60 13.56 5.24
C GLY A 395 10.55 13.28 4.16
N ASP A 396 9.33 12.90 4.52
CA ASP A 396 8.29 12.61 3.54
C ASP A 396 7.72 13.93 3.03
N THR A 397 7.52 14.03 1.71
CA THR A 397 6.75 15.13 1.11
C THR A 397 5.25 14.79 1.18
N PRO A 398 4.34 15.76 1.00
CA PRO A 398 2.91 15.47 0.94
C PRO A 398 2.53 14.40 -0.09
N LEU A 399 3.27 14.28 -1.20
CA LEU A 399 3.00 13.21 -2.16
C LEU A 399 3.49 11.84 -1.66
N HIS A 400 4.56 11.76 -0.86
CA HIS A 400 4.92 10.50 -0.17
C HIS A 400 3.77 10.03 0.74
N ASP A 401 3.19 10.93 1.53
CA ASP A 401 2.02 10.64 2.39
C ASP A 401 0.81 10.18 1.56
N GLY A 402 0.50 10.89 0.47
CA GLY A 402 -0.60 10.55 -0.43
C GLY A 402 -0.45 9.15 -1.04
N ILE A 403 0.76 8.80 -1.48
CA ILE A 403 1.09 7.46 -2.00
C ILE A 403 0.95 6.40 -0.91
N ALA A 404 1.43 6.67 0.31
CA ALA A 404 1.40 5.73 1.43
C ALA A 404 -0.03 5.43 1.90
N LYS A 405 -0.97 6.38 1.75
CA LYS A 405 -2.39 6.24 2.11
C LYS A 405 -3.29 5.82 0.95
N ASP A 406 -2.75 5.76 -0.26
CA ASP A 406 -3.48 5.43 -1.50
C ASP A 406 -4.66 6.37 -1.81
N TYR A 407 -4.47 7.67 -1.55
CA TYR A 407 -5.48 8.69 -1.89
C TYR A 407 -5.35 9.15 -3.34
N ARG A 408 -6.01 8.42 -4.23
CA ARG A 408 -5.94 8.63 -5.69
C ARG A 408 -6.16 10.09 -6.12
N ASP A 409 -7.25 10.73 -5.68
CA ASP A 409 -7.57 12.10 -6.11
C ASP A 409 -6.49 13.10 -5.65
N ILE A 410 -5.90 12.88 -4.48
CA ILE A 410 -4.81 13.71 -3.94
C ILE A 410 -3.53 13.48 -4.74
N ILE A 411 -3.22 12.23 -5.09
CA ILE A 411 -2.09 11.90 -5.98
C ILE A 411 -2.27 12.60 -7.32
N GLU A 412 -3.47 12.56 -7.92
CA GLU A 412 -3.78 13.25 -9.17
C GLU A 412 -3.56 14.77 -9.06
N ILE A 413 -4.10 15.41 -8.03
CA ILE A 413 -3.92 16.85 -7.80
C ILE A 413 -2.43 17.20 -7.65
N LEU A 414 -1.72 16.53 -6.73
CA LEU A 414 -0.33 16.86 -6.41
C LEU A 414 0.60 16.63 -7.61
N THR A 415 0.42 15.54 -8.36
CA THR A 415 1.26 15.24 -9.53
C THR A 415 1.04 16.20 -10.70
N GLU A 416 -0.08 16.92 -10.73
CA GLU A 416 -0.39 17.94 -11.75
C GLU A 416 0.16 19.33 -11.39
N VAL A 417 0.60 19.54 -10.15
CA VAL A 417 1.20 20.81 -9.72
C VAL A 417 2.51 21.09 -10.51
N PRO A 418 2.71 22.30 -11.08
CA PRO A 418 3.87 22.56 -11.95
C PRO A 418 5.24 22.46 -11.26
N ASN A 419 5.35 22.90 -10.00
CA ASN A 419 6.60 22.98 -9.24
C ASN A 419 6.89 21.74 -8.38
N ILE A 420 6.25 20.60 -8.64
CA ILE A 420 6.54 19.37 -7.91
C ILE A 420 7.93 18.82 -8.26
N ASP A 421 8.69 18.44 -7.23
CA ASP A 421 10.00 17.81 -7.36
C ASP A 421 9.87 16.30 -7.16
N PHE A 422 10.06 15.55 -8.25
CA PHE A 422 10.01 14.08 -8.19
C PHE A 422 11.31 13.44 -7.69
N THR A 423 12.40 14.20 -7.60
CA THR A 423 13.74 13.70 -7.28
C THR A 423 14.05 13.66 -5.79
N GLN A 424 13.24 14.37 -4.98
CA GLN A 424 13.45 14.52 -3.55
C GLN A 424 13.35 13.20 -2.81
N LEU A 425 14.30 12.96 -1.91
CA LEU A 425 14.41 11.73 -1.13
C LEU A 425 13.93 11.97 0.30
N ASN A 426 13.18 11.03 0.86
CA ASN A 426 12.88 11.02 2.30
C ASN A 426 14.07 10.57 3.15
N ASN A 427 13.94 10.60 4.48
CA ASN A 427 15.03 10.22 5.39
C ASN A 427 15.44 8.73 5.29
N ARG A 428 14.70 7.93 4.53
CA ARG A 428 15.01 6.53 4.23
C ARG A 428 15.63 6.34 2.83
N GLY A 429 15.91 7.43 2.12
CA GLY A 429 16.49 7.41 0.77
C GLY A 429 15.51 7.02 -0.34
N PHE A 430 14.20 7.06 -0.10
CA PHE A 430 13.20 6.77 -1.13
C PHE A 430 12.86 8.06 -1.87
N ASN A 431 12.92 8.03 -3.21
CA ASN A 431 12.20 8.99 -4.04
C ASN A 431 10.73 8.55 -4.15
N LEU A 432 9.90 9.37 -4.78
CA LEU A 432 8.47 9.07 -4.94
C LEU A 432 8.19 7.79 -5.72
N LEU A 433 8.99 7.49 -6.75
CA LEU A 433 8.80 6.27 -7.56
C LEU A 433 9.20 5.01 -6.77
N HIS A 434 10.27 5.08 -5.98
CA HIS A 434 10.65 4.03 -5.03
C HIS A 434 9.54 3.81 -4.01
N HIS A 435 8.95 4.88 -3.48
CA HIS A 435 7.87 4.78 -2.51
C HIS A 435 6.59 4.19 -3.12
N ALA A 436 6.21 4.61 -4.33
CA ALA A 436 5.09 4.04 -5.08
C ALA A 436 5.30 2.54 -5.35
N ALA A 437 6.51 2.15 -5.77
CA ALA A 437 6.87 0.76 -5.99
C ALA A 437 6.90 -0.07 -4.70
N LEU A 438 7.33 0.51 -3.57
CA LEU A 438 7.28 -0.16 -2.27
C LEU A 438 5.83 -0.41 -1.81
N LYS A 439 4.93 0.55 -2.06
CA LYS A 439 3.53 0.52 -1.62
C LYS A 439 2.58 -0.20 -2.58
N GLY A 440 3.01 -0.49 -3.81
CA GLY A 440 2.15 -1.09 -4.83
C GLY A 440 1.17 -0.10 -5.45
N ASN A 441 1.47 1.20 -5.39
CA ASN A 441 0.57 2.24 -5.86
C ASN A 441 0.71 2.42 -7.39
N LYS A 442 -0.11 1.69 -8.15
CA LYS A 442 -0.12 1.76 -9.62
C LYS A 442 -0.46 3.18 -10.13
N PRO A 443 -1.54 3.86 -9.71
CA PRO A 443 -1.86 5.19 -10.21
C PRO A 443 -0.74 6.23 -10.00
N ALA A 444 -0.10 6.20 -8.83
CA ALA A 444 1.05 7.06 -8.57
C ALA A 444 2.22 6.73 -9.49
N THR A 445 2.50 5.45 -9.73
CA THR A 445 3.57 5.01 -10.63
C THR A 445 3.35 5.55 -12.04
N GLU A 446 2.15 5.38 -12.61
CA GLU A 446 1.79 5.89 -13.96
C GLU A 446 1.96 7.40 -14.04
N LYS A 447 1.43 8.16 -13.06
CA LYS A 447 1.50 9.62 -13.03
C LYS A 447 2.93 10.14 -12.87
N ILE A 448 3.75 9.50 -12.02
CA ILE A 448 5.16 9.87 -11.84
C ILE A 448 5.94 9.59 -13.12
N LEU A 449 5.77 8.41 -13.74
CA LEU A 449 6.48 8.07 -14.98
C LEU A 449 6.12 9.00 -16.15
N ALA A 450 4.86 9.45 -16.22
CA ALA A 450 4.41 10.38 -17.26
C ALA A 450 5.15 11.74 -17.21
N ARG A 451 5.62 12.17 -16.03
CA ARG A 451 6.31 13.46 -15.85
C ARG A 451 7.81 13.34 -15.54
N ALA A 452 8.23 12.21 -15.00
CA ALA A 452 9.57 12.00 -14.46
C ALA A 452 10.12 10.59 -14.78
N ARG A 453 9.99 10.16 -16.04
CA ARG A 453 10.49 8.85 -16.53
C ARG A 453 11.96 8.60 -16.21
N GLN A 454 12.80 9.64 -16.13
CA GLN A 454 14.22 9.53 -15.79
C GLN A 454 14.49 8.90 -14.41
N LEU A 455 13.49 8.81 -13.54
CA LEU A 455 13.61 8.19 -12.22
C LEU A 455 13.55 6.67 -12.24
N VAL A 456 13.13 6.06 -13.35
CA VAL A 456 12.75 4.65 -13.41
C VAL A 456 13.85 3.68 -12.98
N ASP A 457 15.10 3.96 -13.37
CA ASP A 457 16.27 3.14 -13.06
C ASP A 457 17.21 3.80 -12.03
N VAL A 458 16.79 4.92 -11.42
CA VAL A 458 17.54 5.54 -10.33
C VAL A 458 17.61 4.55 -9.18
N LYS A 459 18.81 4.39 -8.59
CA LYS A 459 19.04 3.50 -7.45
C LYS A 459 19.14 4.33 -6.18
N LYS A 460 18.55 3.83 -5.09
CA LYS A 460 18.82 4.37 -3.75
C LYS A 460 20.15 3.83 -3.19
N GLU A 461 20.52 4.23 -1.99
CA GLU A 461 21.83 3.96 -1.38
C GLU A 461 22.23 2.47 -1.35
N ASP A 462 21.28 1.56 -1.15
CA ASP A 462 21.53 0.10 -1.15
C ASP A 462 21.48 -0.54 -2.56
N GLY A 463 21.41 0.28 -3.60
CA GLY A 463 21.41 -0.13 -5.00
C GLY A 463 20.03 -0.51 -5.55
N PHE A 464 18.96 -0.46 -4.76
CA PHE A 464 17.62 -0.81 -5.24
C PHE A 464 17.05 0.30 -6.13
N ALA A 465 16.60 -0.09 -7.31
CA ALA A 465 15.72 0.67 -8.20
C ALA A 465 14.23 0.34 -7.93
N ALA A 466 13.31 1.10 -8.54
CA ALA A 466 11.87 0.89 -8.38
C ALA A 466 11.42 -0.54 -8.72
N LEU A 467 11.95 -1.13 -9.81
CA LEU A 467 11.59 -2.50 -10.21
C LEU A 467 12.01 -3.54 -9.16
N HIS A 468 13.15 -3.35 -8.48
CA HIS A 468 13.55 -4.25 -7.39
C HIS A 468 12.55 -4.22 -6.23
N LEU A 469 12.06 -3.04 -5.86
CA LEU A 469 11.11 -2.87 -4.76
C LEU A 469 9.75 -3.49 -5.09
N ALA A 470 9.27 -3.28 -6.33
CA ALA A 470 8.04 -3.91 -6.81
C ALA A 470 8.17 -5.44 -6.82
N ALA A 471 9.30 -5.97 -7.32
CA ALA A 471 9.56 -7.40 -7.38
C ALA A 471 9.69 -8.05 -5.99
N LEU A 472 10.35 -7.38 -5.03
CA LEU A 472 10.52 -7.87 -3.66
C LEU A 472 9.17 -7.95 -2.91
N ASN A 473 8.24 -7.03 -3.19
CA ASN A 473 6.96 -6.92 -2.48
C ASN A 473 5.75 -7.51 -3.24
N ASN A 474 5.99 -8.22 -4.36
CA ASN A 474 4.95 -8.82 -5.21
C ASN A 474 3.94 -7.82 -5.82
N HIS A 475 4.36 -6.61 -6.14
CA HIS A 475 3.49 -5.59 -6.76
C HIS A 475 3.50 -5.71 -8.28
N LYS A 476 2.84 -6.75 -8.78
CA LYS A 476 2.86 -7.16 -10.20
C LYS A 476 2.45 -6.03 -11.14
N GLU A 477 1.35 -5.35 -10.85
CA GLU A 477 0.81 -4.30 -11.69
C GLU A 477 1.75 -3.11 -11.79
N VAL A 478 2.46 -2.79 -10.70
CA VAL A 478 3.50 -1.75 -10.71
C VAL A 478 4.70 -2.19 -11.54
N ALA A 479 5.15 -3.44 -11.41
CA ALA A 479 6.23 -3.98 -12.24
C ALA A 479 5.88 -3.94 -13.73
N GLU A 480 4.65 -4.32 -14.11
CA GLU A 480 4.18 -4.22 -15.50
C GLU A 480 4.22 -2.78 -16.03
N VAL A 481 3.79 -1.79 -15.23
CA VAL A 481 3.86 -0.37 -15.61
C VAL A 481 5.31 0.10 -15.73
N LEU A 482 6.18 -0.23 -14.78
CA LEU A 482 7.61 0.14 -14.82
C LEU A 482 8.31 -0.42 -16.08
N ILE A 483 7.97 -1.66 -16.47
CA ILE A 483 8.55 -2.32 -17.64
C ILE A 483 7.97 -1.76 -18.94
N ARG A 484 6.64 -1.75 -19.08
CA ARG A 484 5.98 -1.42 -20.37
C ARG A 484 5.94 0.08 -20.64
N GLU A 485 5.59 0.86 -19.64
CA GLU A 485 5.46 2.32 -19.77
C GLU A 485 6.75 3.04 -19.38
N GLY A 486 7.35 2.64 -18.26
CA GLY A 486 8.60 3.21 -17.77
C GLY A 486 9.82 2.84 -18.64
N ARG A 487 9.74 1.72 -19.36
CA ARG A 487 10.85 1.14 -20.15
C ARG A 487 12.12 0.97 -19.31
N CYS A 488 11.94 0.51 -18.07
CA CYS A 488 13.04 0.28 -17.15
C CYS A 488 14.00 -0.83 -17.63
N GLU A 489 15.22 -0.80 -17.12
CA GLU A 489 16.19 -1.87 -17.31
C GLU A 489 15.74 -3.10 -16.49
N ILE A 490 15.18 -4.10 -17.17
CA ILE A 490 14.60 -5.27 -16.51
C ILE A 490 15.64 -6.10 -15.73
N ASN A 491 16.90 -6.07 -16.18
CA ASN A 491 18.03 -6.76 -15.55
C ASN A 491 18.86 -5.83 -14.65
N VAL A 492 18.26 -4.74 -14.17
CA VAL A 492 18.92 -3.81 -13.27
C VAL A 492 19.47 -4.57 -12.05
N ARG A 493 20.70 -4.24 -11.62
CA ARG A 493 21.37 -4.92 -10.51
C ARG A 493 21.51 -4.03 -9.29
N ASN A 494 21.21 -4.54 -8.10
CA ASN A 494 21.49 -3.85 -6.83
C ASN A 494 22.97 -4.01 -6.40
N ASN A 495 23.32 -3.53 -5.20
CA ASN A 495 24.71 -3.58 -4.71
C ASN A 495 25.23 -5.00 -4.44
N ARG A 496 24.35 -6.02 -4.39
CA ARG A 496 24.69 -7.45 -4.31
C ARG A 496 24.64 -8.14 -5.67
N ASN A 497 24.64 -7.36 -6.76
CA ASN A 497 24.42 -7.82 -8.13
C ASN A 497 23.10 -8.57 -8.36
N GLN A 498 22.13 -8.48 -7.45
CA GLN A 498 20.85 -9.18 -7.60
C GLN A 498 19.95 -8.41 -8.56
N THR A 499 19.25 -9.14 -9.43
CA THR A 499 18.20 -8.66 -10.33
C THR A 499 16.81 -8.71 -9.68
N PRO A 500 15.81 -7.98 -10.20
CA PRO A 500 14.42 -8.12 -9.79
C PRO A 500 13.91 -9.56 -9.83
N LEU A 501 14.35 -10.35 -10.84
CA LEU A 501 13.99 -11.77 -10.95
C LEU A 501 14.48 -12.55 -9.72
N GLN A 502 15.76 -12.45 -9.38
CA GLN A 502 16.32 -13.17 -8.21
C GLN A 502 15.64 -12.76 -6.90
N LEU A 503 15.28 -11.49 -6.73
CA LEU A 503 14.52 -11.05 -5.54
C LEU A 503 13.12 -11.68 -5.48
N SER A 504 12.40 -11.71 -6.61
CA SER A 504 11.07 -12.35 -6.68
C SER A 504 11.14 -13.86 -6.41
N VAL A 505 12.17 -14.54 -6.93
CA VAL A 505 12.43 -15.96 -6.65
C VAL A 505 12.78 -16.20 -5.19
N THR A 506 13.61 -15.33 -4.60
CA THR A 506 13.98 -15.42 -3.18
C THR A 506 12.75 -15.40 -2.26
N GLN A 507 11.75 -14.59 -2.62
CA GLN A 507 10.50 -14.47 -1.86
C GLN A 507 9.43 -15.50 -2.25
N GLY A 508 9.63 -16.28 -3.32
CA GLY A 508 8.66 -17.25 -3.82
C GLY A 508 7.47 -16.62 -4.55
N HIS A 509 7.60 -15.40 -5.08
CA HIS A 509 6.54 -14.65 -5.74
C HIS A 509 6.33 -15.12 -7.18
N THR A 510 5.63 -16.24 -7.35
CA THR A 510 5.40 -16.92 -8.63
C THR A 510 4.77 -16.00 -9.69
N GLY A 511 3.74 -15.22 -9.34
CA GLY A 511 3.10 -14.28 -10.26
C GLY A 511 4.06 -13.21 -10.81
N MET A 512 4.94 -12.68 -9.96
CA MET A 512 5.99 -11.73 -10.35
C MET A 512 7.07 -12.37 -11.22
N VAL A 513 7.52 -13.58 -10.88
CA VAL A 513 8.49 -14.36 -11.68
C VAL A 513 7.94 -14.55 -13.10
N GLN A 514 6.66 -14.91 -13.23
CA GLN A 514 6.03 -15.09 -14.54
C GLN A 514 6.06 -13.80 -15.36
N VAL A 515 5.75 -12.65 -14.76
CA VAL A 515 5.78 -11.36 -15.46
C VAL A 515 7.18 -11.04 -15.95
N LEU A 516 8.18 -11.08 -15.07
CA LEU A 516 9.56 -10.72 -15.43
C LEU A 516 10.11 -11.61 -16.56
N VAL A 517 9.84 -12.92 -16.52
CA VAL A 517 10.26 -13.86 -17.57
C VAL A 517 9.49 -13.59 -18.88
N THR A 518 8.18 -13.36 -18.81
CA THR A 518 7.35 -13.07 -20.00
C THR A 518 7.79 -11.77 -20.68
N GLU A 519 8.21 -10.78 -19.90
CA GLU A 519 8.73 -9.49 -20.39
C GLU A 519 10.20 -9.56 -20.83
N GLY A 520 10.83 -10.75 -20.79
CA GLY A 520 12.13 -11.01 -21.41
C GLY A 520 13.35 -10.71 -20.54
N CYS A 521 13.25 -10.84 -19.21
CA CYS A 521 14.42 -10.76 -18.34
C CYS A 521 15.44 -11.88 -18.62
N ASP A 522 16.72 -11.64 -18.30
CA ASP A 522 17.76 -12.64 -18.38
C ASP A 522 17.64 -13.62 -17.21
N VAL A 523 17.09 -14.81 -17.50
CA VAL A 523 16.91 -15.88 -16.52
C VAL A 523 18.22 -16.45 -15.97
N ASN A 524 19.34 -16.20 -16.65
CA ASN A 524 20.68 -16.68 -16.29
C ASN A 524 21.56 -15.59 -15.67
N ALA A 525 21.00 -14.40 -15.37
CA ALA A 525 21.74 -13.36 -14.68
C ALA A 525 22.26 -13.87 -13.32
N GLU A 526 23.52 -13.56 -13.02
CA GLU A 526 24.23 -13.97 -11.81
C GLU A 526 24.29 -12.84 -10.77
N ASP A 527 24.25 -13.20 -9.50
CA ASP A 527 24.49 -12.29 -8.37
C ASP A 527 25.97 -12.27 -7.91
N GLU A 528 26.25 -11.68 -6.75
CA GLU A 528 27.61 -11.58 -6.18
C GLU A 528 28.27 -12.94 -5.87
N ASP A 529 27.50 -14.00 -5.69
CA ASP A 529 27.97 -15.38 -5.45
C ASP A 529 28.07 -16.19 -6.74
N GLY A 530 27.69 -15.61 -7.89
CA GLY A 530 27.55 -16.31 -9.17
C GLY A 530 26.26 -17.15 -9.24
N ASP A 531 25.33 -16.98 -8.30
CA ASP A 531 24.10 -17.74 -8.25
C ASP A 531 23.06 -17.15 -9.22
N THR A 532 22.55 -17.98 -10.13
CA THR A 532 21.42 -17.62 -11.01
C THR A 532 20.09 -17.73 -10.27
N ALA A 533 19.00 -17.23 -10.86
CA ALA A 533 17.65 -17.41 -10.31
C ALA A 533 17.32 -18.89 -10.02
N MET A 534 17.82 -19.83 -10.83
CA MET A 534 17.63 -21.26 -10.60
C MET A 534 18.40 -21.79 -9.38
N HIS A 535 19.62 -21.30 -9.13
CA HIS A 535 20.35 -21.63 -7.91
C HIS A 535 19.57 -21.20 -6.67
N VAL A 536 19.07 -19.96 -6.68
CA VAL A 536 18.28 -19.39 -5.57
C VAL A 536 17.00 -20.21 -5.33
N ALA A 537 16.28 -20.58 -6.40
CA ALA A 537 15.06 -21.37 -6.31
C ALA A 537 15.27 -22.75 -5.66
N LEU A 538 16.41 -23.40 -5.95
CA LEU A 538 16.71 -24.76 -5.48
C LEU A 538 17.47 -24.81 -4.15
N CYS A 539 18.15 -23.72 -3.75
CA CYS A 539 18.94 -23.68 -2.52
C CYS A 539 18.09 -23.45 -1.25
N ARG A 540 16.97 -22.70 -1.33
CA ARG A 540 16.26 -22.27 -0.12
C ARG A 540 15.24 -23.31 0.36
N GLN A 541 15.51 -23.90 1.53
CA GLN A 541 14.57 -24.78 2.24
C GLN A 541 13.26 -24.10 2.65
N GLU A 542 13.23 -22.77 2.82
CA GLU A 542 12.02 -22.00 3.16
C GLU A 542 10.97 -22.03 2.02
N LEU A 543 11.42 -22.15 0.76
CA LEU A 543 10.56 -22.38 -0.41
C LEU A 543 10.05 -23.83 -0.48
N ALA A 544 10.54 -24.72 0.40
CA ALA A 544 10.11 -26.10 0.52
C ALA A 544 8.86 -26.29 1.40
N THR A 545 8.49 -25.31 2.23
CA THR A 545 7.49 -25.49 3.31
C THR A 545 6.18 -24.70 3.14
N THR A 546 5.95 -24.02 2.03
CA THR A 546 4.83 -23.07 1.89
C THR A 546 3.86 -23.44 0.77
N MET A 547 2.97 -24.39 1.04
CA MET A 547 1.77 -24.68 0.23
C MET A 547 0.48 -24.81 1.06
N ALA A 548 0.48 -24.42 2.34
CA ALA A 548 -0.67 -24.65 3.23
C ALA A 548 -1.35 -23.37 3.78
N SER A 549 -1.03 -22.15 3.31
CA SER A 549 -1.57 -20.94 3.99
C SER A 549 -1.88 -19.73 3.12
N ARG A 550 -1.90 -19.82 1.79
CA ARG A 550 -2.34 -18.71 0.93
C ARG A 550 -3.18 -19.22 -0.24
N GLU A 551 -4.39 -19.67 0.04
CA GLU A 551 -5.39 -19.94 -1.01
C GLU A 551 -5.95 -18.60 -1.52
N GLY A 552 -5.46 -18.18 -2.67
CA GLY A 552 -5.89 -16.95 -3.36
C GLY A 552 -5.26 -16.81 -4.74
N GLU A 553 -4.07 -17.38 -4.95
CA GLU A 553 -3.47 -17.53 -6.27
C GLU A 553 -3.09 -19.00 -6.46
N THR A 554 -4.01 -19.81 -6.97
CA THR A 554 -3.61 -21.00 -7.72
C THR A 554 -2.72 -20.52 -8.86
N SER A 555 -1.42 -20.49 -8.61
CA SER A 555 -0.43 -19.89 -9.50
C SER A 555 -0.69 -20.38 -10.92
N SER A 556 -0.98 -19.46 -11.84
CA SER A 556 -1.07 -19.72 -13.29
C SER A 556 0.09 -20.58 -13.79
N LEU A 557 1.26 -20.42 -13.17
CA LEU A 557 2.42 -21.27 -13.34
C LEU A 557 2.15 -22.76 -13.07
N TYR A 558 1.49 -23.12 -11.97
CA TYR A 558 1.19 -24.51 -11.64
C TYR A 558 0.17 -25.12 -12.62
N ALA A 559 -0.85 -24.35 -13.01
CA ALA A 559 -1.82 -24.77 -14.02
C ALA A 559 -1.15 -24.97 -15.41
N ASN A 560 -0.24 -24.08 -15.80
CA ASN A 560 0.54 -24.22 -17.03
C ASN A 560 1.49 -25.43 -16.99
N LEU A 561 2.14 -25.67 -15.85
CA LEU A 561 3.00 -26.85 -15.65
C LEU A 561 2.18 -28.15 -15.63
N GLN A 562 0.97 -28.16 -15.05
CA GLN A 562 0.06 -29.32 -15.04
C GLN A 562 -0.45 -29.65 -16.45
N THR A 563 -0.73 -28.64 -17.27
CA THR A 563 -1.14 -28.81 -18.69
C THR A 563 -0.04 -29.46 -19.54
N SER A 564 1.22 -29.39 -19.09
CA SER A 564 2.37 -30.03 -19.78
C SER A 564 2.42 -31.56 -19.64
N GLY A 565 1.52 -32.18 -18.87
CA GLY A 565 1.30 -33.64 -18.82
C GLY A 565 2.34 -34.45 -18.05
N LEU A 566 3.31 -33.81 -17.36
CA LEU A 566 4.39 -34.48 -16.61
C LEU A 566 4.18 -34.51 -15.08
N LEU A 567 3.17 -33.81 -14.56
CA LEU A 567 2.89 -33.75 -13.14
C LEU A 567 1.78 -34.74 -12.77
N GLY A 568 2.17 -35.96 -12.39
CA GLY A 568 1.31 -36.82 -11.59
C GLY A 568 1.05 -36.17 -10.22
N SER A 569 -0.13 -36.41 -9.65
CA SER A 569 -0.62 -35.91 -8.35
C SER A 569 0.43 -36.02 -7.23
N SER A 570 1.30 -35.02 -7.09
CA SER A 570 2.37 -35.00 -6.11
C SER A 570 2.70 -33.56 -5.70
N ASP A 571 3.00 -33.40 -4.41
CA ASP A 571 3.28 -32.12 -3.76
C ASP A 571 4.61 -31.54 -4.27
N LEU A 572 4.53 -30.62 -5.23
CA LEU A 572 5.69 -29.82 -5.63
C LEU A 572 5.85 -28.64 -4.69
N ASN A 573 7.07 -28.40 -4.24
CA ASN A 573 7.37 -27.17 -3.52
C ASN A 573 7.55 -25.99 -4.50
N VAL A 574 7.36 -24.77 -3.99
CA VAL A 574 7.37 -23.53 -4.79
C VAL A 574 8.71 -23.35 -5.51
N GLY A 575 9.82 -23.67 -4.85
CA GLY A 575 11.16 -23.60 -5.44
C GLY A 575 11.33 -24.51 -6.66
N ALA A 576 10.86 -25.76 -6.57
CA ALA A 576 10.90 -26.71 -7.69
C ALA A 576 9.97 -26.28 -8.83
N ALA A 577 8.80 -25.73 -8.53
CA ALA A 577 7.89 -25.19 -9.56
C ALA A 577 8.53 -24.03 -10.32
N ILE A 578 9.12 -23.07 -9.60
CA ILE A 578 9.87 -21.95 -10.19
C ILE A 578 11.05 -22.47 -11.02
N ALA A 579 11.83 -23.42 -10.50
CA ALA A 579 12.96 -23.99 -11.23
C ALA A 579 12.53 -24.69 -12.53
N CYS A 580 11.42 -25.43 -12.51
CA CYS A 580 10.88 -26.06 -13.73
C CYS A 580 10.42 -25.01 -14.75
N PHE A 581 9.77 -23.94 -14.29
CA PHE A 581 9.38 -22.83 -15.17
C PHE A 581 10.58 -22.11 -15.78
N LEU A 582 11.59 -21.79 -14.97
CA LEU A 582 12.83 -21.17 -15.45
C LEU A 582 13.55 -22.08 -16.46
N ALA A 583 13.61 -23.39 -16.20
CA ALA A 583 14.19 -24.36 -17.14
C ALA A 583 13.44 -24.39 -18.48
N GLN A 584 12.11 -24.23 -18.46
CA GLN A 584 11.28 -24.16 -19.65
C GLN A 584 11.51 -22.88 -20.46
N ASP A 585 11.93 -21.78 -19.84
CA ASP A 585 12.24 -20.51 -20.51
C ASP A 585 13.76 -20.28 -20.69
N GLY A 586 14.56 -21.36 -20.71
CA GLY A 586 15.96 -21.30 -21.14
C GLY A 586 16.99 -21.06 -20.03
N ALA A 587 16.63 -21.28 -18.77
CA ALA A 587 17.63 -21.29 -17.70
C ALA A 587 18.59 -22.49 -17.82
N ASP A 588 19.89 -22.23 -17.72
CA ASP A 588 20.93 -23.26 -17.84
C ASP A 588 21.06 -24.05 -16.54
N ILE A 589 20.62 -25.31 -16.61
CA ILE A 589 20.67 -26.28 -15.51
C ILE A 589 22.10 -26.70 -15.14
N ASN A 590 23.10 -26.40 -15.99
CA ASN A 590 24.51 -26.73 -15.78
C ASN A 590 25.38 -25.51 -15.48
N TYR A 591 24.78 -24.32 -15.33
CA TYR A 591 25.52 -23.10 -15.00
C TYR A 591 26.21 -23.26 -13.64
N THR A 592 27.52 -22.98 -13.55
CA THR A 592 28.24 -23.13 -12.27
C THR A 592 28.42 -21.78 -11.59
N ASN A 593 27.99 -21.66 -10.33
CA ASN A 593 28.29 -20.48 -9.51
C ASN A 593 29.78 -20.40 -9.13
N TYR A 594 30.18 -19.34 -8.40
CA TYR A 594 31.58 -19.16 -7.97
C TYR A 594 32.07 -20.21 -6.95
N LYS A 595 31.17 -21.02 -6.40
CA LYS A 595 31.48 -22.18 -5.57
C LYS A 595 31.64 -23.47 -6.39
N GLY A 596 31.56 -23.39 -7.72
CA GLY A 596 31.69 -24.53 -8.64
C GLY A 596 30.52 -25.50 -8.59
N ARG A 597 29.35 -25.07 -8.08
CA ARG A 597 28.15 -25.90 -7.97
C ARG A 597 27.15 -25.48 -9.04
N THR A 598 26.52 -26.46 -9.68
CA THR A 598 25.37 -26.25 -10.56
C THR A 598 24.07 -26.11 -9.75
N PRO A 599 22.96 -25.60 -10.31
CA PRO A 599 21.68 -25.58 -9.60
C PRO A 599 21.23 -26.97 -9.17
N LEU A 600 21.53 -28.00 -9.97
CA LEU A 600 21.15 -29.38 -9.69
C LEU A 600 21.97 -30.01 -8.55
N ASP A 601 23.20 -29.55 -8.32
CA ASP A 601 24.03 -30.01 -7.20
C ASP A 601 23.48 -29.57 -5.84
N LEU A 602 22.62 -28.54 -5.81
CA LEU A 602 21.98 -28.04 -4.60
C LEU A 602 20.75 -28.89 -4.18
N VAL A 603 20.31 -29.81 -5.04
CA VAL A 603 19.09 -30.58 -4.85
C VAL A 603 19.39 -31.93 -4.18
N THR A 604 18.76 -32.19 -3.04
CA THR A 604 18.91 -33.47 -2.32
C THR A 604 18.00 -34.59 -2.85
N HIS A 605 16.88 -34.23 -3.50
CA HIS A 605 15.86 -35.19 -3.95
C HIS A 605 15.98 -35.46 -5.45
N GLY A 606 16.34 -36.68 -5.83
CA GLY A 606 16.52 -37.07 -7.23
C GLY A 606 15.29 -36.87 -8.14
N ARG A 607 14.07 -36.86 -7.58
CA ARG A 607 12.84 -36.59 -8.34
C ARG A 607 12.80 -35.16 -8.92
N ILE A 608 13.22 -34.16 -8.14
CA ILE A 608 13.25 -32.76 -8.57
C ILE A 608 14.27 -32.59 -9.70
N ILE A 609 15.42 -33.26 -9.61
CA ILE A 609 16.45 -33.26 -10.65
C ILE A 609 15.89 -33.78 -11.97
N GLN A 610 15.20 -34.93 -11.96
CA GLN A 610 14.61 -35.52 -13.17
C GLN A 610 13.54 -34.60 -13.76
N MET A 611 12.72 -33.98 -12.91
CA MET A 611 11.69 -33.04 -13.35
C MET A 611 12.31 -31.82 -14.05
N VAL A 612 13.24 -31.11 -13.41
CA VAL A 612 13.90 -29.94 -13.99
C VAL A 612 14.58 -30.28 -15.32
N LYS A 613 15.24 -31.45 -15.42
CA LYS A 613 15.82 -31.95 -16.69
C LYS A 613 14.76 -32.14 -17.77
N SER A 614 13.64 -32.79 -17.46
CA SER A 614 12.56 -33.01 -18.43
C SER A 614 11.94 -31.70 -18.97
N PHE A 615 11.84 -30.66 -18.14
CA PHE A 615 11.35 -29.35 -18.58
C PHE A 615 12.39 -28.60 -19.43
N SER A 616 13.68 -28.73 -19.12
CA SER A 616 14.77 -28.19 -19.95
C SER A 616 14.81 -28.84 -21.36
N GLU A 617 14.52 -30.14 -21.48
CA GLU A 617 14.45 -30.83 -22.77
C GLU A 617 13.30 -30.33 -23.65
N LYS A 618 12.17 -29.95 -23.05
CA LYS A 618 11.03 -29.36 -23.80
C LYS A 618 11.37 -28.02 -24.43
N PHE A 619 12.19 -27.19 -23.78
CA PHE A 619 12.70 -25.96 -24.38
C PHE A 619 13.50 -26.24 -25.67
N ARG A 620 14.34 -27.28 -25.66
CA ARG A 620 15.07 -27.72 -26.86
C ARG A 620 14.13 -28.20 -27.97
N GLY A 621 13.06 -28.91 -27.61
CA GLY A 621 12.05 -29.43 -28.54
C GLY A 621 11.16 -28.36 -29.18
N SER A 622 10.74 -27.34 -28.42
CA SER A 622 9.91 -26.24 -28.94
C SER A 622 10.71 -25.29 -29.86
N HIS A 623 12.00 -25.08 -29.56
CA HIS A 623 12.87 -24.23 -30.37
C HIS A 623 13.17 -24.84 -31.76
N LEU A 624 13.19 -26.16 -31.89
CA LEU A 624 13.36 -26.88 -33.17
C LEU A 624 12.11 -26.81 -34.07
N GLN A 625 10.91 -26.57 -33.53
CA GLN A 625 9.68 -26.39 -34.31
C GLN A 625 9.38 -24.93 -34.68
N SER A 626 10.04 -23.98 -34.01
CA SER A 626 9.82 -22.53 -34.15
C SER A 626 10.71 -21.84 -35.20
N GLU A 627 11.56 -22.59 -35.93
CA GLU A 627 12.41 -22.05 -37.00
C GLU A 627 11.62 -21.53 -38.22
N GLY A 628 10.29 -21.70 -38.26
CA GLY A 628 9.41 -21.19 -39.32
C GLY A 628 8.72 -19.84 -39.06
N THR A 629 8.68 -19.35 -37.82
CA THR A 629 8.02 -18.08 -37.47
C THR A 629 8.74 -17.41 -36.31
N ALA A 630 9.71 -16.56 -36.61
CA ALA A 630 10.41 -15.75 -35.60
C ALA A 630 9.43 -14.73 -34.98
N VAL A 631 8.99 -15.01 -33.75
CA VAL A 631 8.42 -13.98 -32.88
C VAL A 631 9.59 -13.12 -32.41
N LEU A 632 9.64 -11.87 -32.88
CA LEU A 632 10.60 -10.85 -32.45
C LEU A 632 10.43 -10.58 -30.94
N ARG A 633 11.18 -11.27 -30.08
CA ARG A 633 11.39 -10.83 -28.68
C ARG A 633 12.35 -9.63 -28.71
N ARG A 634 11.92 -8.48 -28.21
CA ARG A 634 12.74 -7.27 -28.09
C ARG A 634 13.85 -7.52 -27.07
N VAL A 635 15.04 -7.84 -27.55
CA VAL A 635 16.26 -7.81 -26.75
C VAL A 635 16.73 -6.36 -26.69
N HIS A 636 16.67 -5.72 -25.52
CA HIS A 636 17.42 -4.51 -25.25
C HIS A 636 18.71 -4.93 -24.54
N THR A 637 19.78 -5.11 -25.31
CA THR A 637 21.13 -5.26 -24.75
C THR A 637 21.98 -4.07 -25.18
N THR A 638 22.73 -3.52 -24.24
CA THR A 638 23.92 -2.72 -24.52
C THR A 638 25.16 -3.49 -24.00
N PRO A 639 26.34 -3.21 -24.56
CA PRO A 639 27.35 -4.21 -24.86
C PRO A 639 28.35 -4.35 -23.73
N ASN A 640 28.79 -5.58 -23.41
CA ASN A 640 30.13 -5.86 -22.89
C ASN A 640 30.42 -7.38 -22.81
N THR A 641 30.43 -8.08 -23.94
CA THR A 641 31.29 -9.26 -24.11
C THR A 641 31.65 -9.43 -25.58
N MET A 642 32.95 -9.44 -25.88
CA MET A 642 33.50 -9.71 -27.21
C MET A 642 33.23 -11.17 -27.61
N THR A 643 32.32 -11.39 -28.56
CA THR A 643 32.33 -12.63 -29.36
C THR A 643 31.96 -12.30 -30.80
N ASN A 644 32.93 -12.50 -31.71
CA ASN A 644 32.73 -12.35 -33.15
C ASN A 644 31.75 -13.40 -33.67
N LEU A 645 30.54 -13.00 -34.00
CA LEU A 645 29.64 -13.76 -34.87
C LEU A 645 29.13 -12.81 -35.96
N LEU A 646 29.57 -13.06 -37.18
CA LEU A 646 29.06 -12.43 -38.39
C LEU A 646 27.59 -12.84 -38.58
N LEU A 647 26.66 -11.90 -38.44
CA LEU A 647 25.27 -12.06 -38.86
C LEU A 647 24.84 -10.84 -39.70
N PRO A 648 23.97 -11.06 -40.71
CA PRO A 648 23.71 -10.09 -41.78
C PRO A 648 22.85 -8.92 -41.32
N VAL A 649 23.11 -7.75 -41.91
CA VAL A 649 22.48 -6.45 -41.64
C VAL A 649 20.98 -6.50 -41.96
N SER A 650 20.12 -6.28 -40.97
CA SER A 650 18.70 -6.01 -41.18
C SER A 650 18.47 -4.50 -41.42
N VAL A 651 17.80 -4.18 -42.52
CA VAL A 651 17.52 -2.81 -42.96
C VAL A 651 16.18 -2.39 -42.36
N GLY A 652 16.23 -1.73 -41.20
CA GLY A 652 15.06 -1.13 -40.54
C GLY A 652 15.40 0.23 -39.95
N PRO A 653 14.41 1.12 -39.75
CA PRO A 653 14.63 2.42 -39.10
C PRO A 653 15.12 2.19 -37.66
N ALA A 654 16.16 2.93 -37.28
CA ALA A 654 16.82 2.86 -35.98
C ALA A 654 16.86 4.27 -35.35
N GLU A 655 17.06 4.33 -34.04
CA GLU A 655 17.05 5.59 -33.30
C GLU A 655 18.32 6.41 -33.61
N CYS A 656 18.13 7.66 -34.03
CA CYS A 656 19.22 8.60 -34.24
C CYS A 656 19.84 9.03 -32.89
N LEU A 657 21.15 8.83 -32.70
CA LEU A 657 21.84 9.22 -31.46
C LEU A 657 21.89 10.73 -31.17
N VAL A 658 21.35 11.58 -32.06
CA VAL A 658 21.32 13.04 -31.91
C VAL A 658 19.91 13.56 -31.61
N CYS A 659 18.90 13.12 -32.37
CA CYS A 659 17.52 13.60 -32.20
C CYS A 659 16.58 12.59 -31.53
N SER A 660 17.03 11.36 -31.27
CA SER A 660 16.21 10.26 -30.72
C SER A 660 14.98 9.89 -31.56
N GLU A 661 14.92 10.31 -32.83
CA GLU A 661 13.88 9.92 -33.76
C GLU A 661 14.23 8.62 -34.50
N LEU A 662 13.21 7.78 -34.70
CA LEU A 662 13.29 6.56 -35.50
C LEU A 662 13.39 6.90 -36.98
N SER A 663 14.53 6.58 -37.60
CA SER A 663 14.85 6.98 -38.97
C SER A 663 15.85 6.03 -39.63
N LEU A 664 15.96 6.09 -40.96
CA LEU A 664 17.02 5.37 -41.67
C LEU A 664 18.35 6.09 -41.42
N LEU A 665 19.25 5.41 -40.70
CA LEU A 665 20.52 5.99 -40.27
C LEU A 665 21.56 5.95 -41.40
N ILE A 666 22.47 6.92 -41.38
CA ILE A 666 23.53 7.10 -42.38
C ILE A 666 24.82 6.41 -41.91
N GLN A 667 25.48 5.73 -42.84
CA GLN A 667 26.75 5.05 -42.62
C GLN A 667 27.93 6.00 -42.87
N PHE A 668 28.84 6.11 -41.89
CA PHE A 668 30.02 6.98 -41.96
C PHE A 668 31.31 6.26 -42.36
N SER A 669 32.03 6.77 -43.36
CA SER A 669 33.35 6.25 -43.76
C SER A 669 34.49 7.09 -43.16
N PRO A 670 35.58 6.48 -42.63
CA PRO A 670 35.94 5.05 -42.72
C PRO A 670 35.41 4.17 -41.58
N CYS A 671 34.76 4.74 -40.56
CA CYS A 671 34.43 4.01 -39.33
C CYS A 671 33.26 3.02 -39.43
N GLN A 672 32.53 3.02 -40.55
CA GLN A 672 31.35 2.20 -40.86
C GLN A 672 30.21 2.26 -39.83
N HIS A 673 30.20 3.25 -38.92
CA HIS A 673 29.13 3.43 -37.95
C HIS A 673 27.86 3.99 -38.59
N ILE A 674 26.71 3.40 -38.25
CA ILE A 674 25.37 3.79 -38.70
C ILE A 674 24.60 4.30 -37.48
N VAL A 675 24.73 5.59 -37.18
CA VAL A 675 24.44 6.12 -35.83
C VAL A 675 23.52 7.34 -35.79
N VAL A 676 23.32 8.01 -36.92
CA VAL A 676 22.51 9.25 -36.97
C VAL A 676 21.67 9.27 -38.23
N CYS A 677 20.51 9.94 -38.16
CA CYS A 677 19.66 10.18 -39.31
C CYS A 677 20.35 11.10 -40.32
N GLU A 678 19.80 11.16 -41.54
CA GLU A 678 20.34 12.00 -42.60
C GLU A 678 20.43 13.47 -42.22
N GLU A 679 19.37 14.03 -41.64
CA GLU A 679 19.30 15.44 -41.24
C GLU A 679 20.36 15.79 -40.18
N CYS A 680 20.51 14.95 -39.16
CA CYS A 680 21.52 15.10 -38.13
C CYS A 680 22.94 14.90 -38.69
N SER A 681 23.10 14.09 -39.73
CA SER A 681 24.39 13.81 -40.34
C SER A 681 24.97 14.99 -41.12
N VAL A 682 24.14 15.91 -41.65
CA VAL A 682 24.53 16.93 -42.64
C VAL A 682 25.74 17.74 -42.20
N ARG A 683 25.76 18.22 -40.95
CA ARG A 683 26.83 19.10 -40.42
C ARG A 683 27.97 18.37 -39.71
N MET A 684 27.87 17.04 -39.56
CA MET A 684 28.87 16.26 -38.84
C MET A 684 30.16 16.10 -39.64
N LYS A 685 31.29 16.45 -39.02
CA LYS A 685 32.65 16.25 -39.55
C LYS A 685 33.42 15.12 -38.84
N LYS A 686 32.93 14.67 -37.68
CA LYS A 686 33.46 13.55 -36.89
C LYS A 686 32.32 12.64 -36.41
N CYS A 687 32.55 11.34 -36.34
CA CYS A 687 31.56 10.37 -35.87
C CYS A 687 31.34 10.50 -34.36
N ILE A 688 30.10 10.62 -33.89
CA ILE A 688 29.80 10.78 -32.46
C ILE A 688 30.18 9.55 -31.62
N LYS A 689 30.18 8.35 -32.23
CA LYS A 689 30.48 7.09 -31.54
C LYS A 689 31.97 6.82 -31.39
N CYS A 690 32.81 7.16 -32.37
CA CYS A 690 34.25 6.85 -32.34
C CYS A 690 35.18 8.05 -32.56
N GLN A 691 34.64 9.25 -32.76
CA GLN A 691 35.39 10.51 -32.94
C GLN A 691 36.29 10.58 -34.17
N VAL A 692 36.27 9.57 -35.05
CA VAL A 692 37.00 9.56 -36.32
C VAL A 692 36.39 10.57 -37.31
N SER A 693 37.25 11.28 -38.05
CA SER A 693 36.85 12.23 -39.10
C SER A 693 36.07 11.52 -40.22
N ILE A 694 34.89 12.06 -40.54
CA ILE A 694 33.99 11.50 -41.55
C ILE A 694 34.45 12.00 -42.92
N THR A 695 34.78 11.07 -43.81
CA THR A 695 35.21 11.36 -45.18
C THR A 695 34.09 11.17 -46.21
N LYS A 696 33.17 10.23 -45.96
CA LYS A 696 31.97 9.99 -46.80
C LYS A 696 30.77 9.62 -45.93
N LYS A 697 29.57 9.92 -46.44
CA LYS A 697 28.27 9.68 -45.79
C LYS A 697 27.38 8.92 -46.76
N MET A 698 27.09 7.66 -46.45
CA MET A 698 26.37 6.75 -47.35
C MET A 698 24.97 6.45 -46.80
N ARG A 699 23.96 6.57 -47.66
CA ARG A 699 22.60 6.06 -47.39
C ARG A 699 22.56 4.53 -47.51
N HIS A 700 21.48 3.93 -47.02
CA HIS A 700 21.22 2.49 -47.09
C HIS A 700 21.10 1.94 -48.52
N ASP A 701 20.81 2.78 -49.52
CA ASP A 701 20.77 2.45 -50.94
C ASP A 701 22.13 2.64 -51.65
N ASN A 702 23.21 2.86 -50.88
CA ASN A 702 24.56 3.18 -51.35
C ASN A 702 24.70 4.49 -52.15
N THR A 703 23.76 5.42 -52.01
CA THR A 703 23.93 6.80 -52.53
C THR A 703 24.66 7.68 -51.52
N GLU A 704 25.45 8.64 -52.00
CA GLU A 704 26.19 9.58 -51.15
C GLU A 704 25.30 10.77 -50.77
N VAL A 705 25.31 11.16 -49.49
CA VAL A 705 24.53 12.31 -49.00
C VAL A 705 25.22 13.60 -49.47
N GLU A 706 24.64 14.25 -50.50
CA GLU A 706 25.14 15.53 -51.01
C GLU A 706 25.13 16.60 -49.92
N SER A 707 26.27 17.26 -49.73
CA SER A 707 26.40 18.35 -48.77
C SER A 707 26.18 19.67 -49.49
N SER A 708 24.96 20.21 -49.49
CA SER A 708 24.76 21.59 -49.94
C SER A 708 23.57 22.34 -49.29
N SER A 709 23.94 23.52 -48.76
CA SER A 709 23.23 24.80 -48.67
C SER A 709 21.70 24.86 -48.57
N THR A 710 21.26 25.23 -47.36
CA THR A 710 20.21 26.22 -47.01
C THR A 710 19.08 26.49 -48.00
N ALA A 711 17.90 25.98 -47.67
CA ALA A 711 16.63 26.70 -47.85
C ALA A 711 15.59 26.18 -46.84
N GLU A 712 15.44 26.87 -45.69
CA GLU A 712 14.40 26.58 -44.70
C GLU A 712 13.12 27.40 -44.96
N PRO A 713 11.92 26.87 -44.63
CA PRO A 713 10.64 27.52 -44.94
C PRO A 713 10.41 28.84 -44.17
N PRO A 714 9.68 29.80 -44.76
CA PRO A 714 9.58 31.18 -44.26
C PRO A 714 8.88 31.36 -42.89
N ASP A 715 8.02 30.43 -42.47
CA ASP A 715 7.25 30.59 -41.22
C ASP A 715 8.03 30.20 -39.95
N GLN A 716 8.91 29.20 -40.02
CA GLN A 716 9.79 28.85 -38.90
C GLN A 716 10.85 29.91 -38.67
N ARG A 717 11.31 30.58 -39.73
CA ARG A 717 12.33 31.64 -39.64
C ARG A 717 11.81 32.85 -38.86
N LYS A 718 10.55 33.25 -39.07
CA LYS A 718 9.93 34.32 -38.29
C LYS A 718 9.79 33.97 -36.81
N LEU A 719 9.43 32.72 -36.50
CA LEU A 719 9.30 32.27 -35.12
C LEU A 719 10.66 32.16 -34.43
N LEU A 720 11.69 31.64 -35.13
CA LEU A 720 13.07 31.60 -34.64
C LEU A 720 13.65 33.00 -34.46
N GLU A 721 13.43 33.93 -35.39
CA GLU A 721 13.86 35.33 -35.25
C GLU A 721 13.14 36.01 -34.07
N GLN A 722 11.85 35.73 -33.85
CA GLN A 722 11.12 36.22 -32.68
C GLN A 722 11.65 35.63 -31.37
N LEU A 723 11.89 34.32 -31.32
CA LEU A 723 12.42 33.64 -30.13
C LEU A 723 13.87 34.05 -29.84
N GLN A 724 14.71 34.18 -30.86
CA GLN A 724 16.08 34.70 -30.73
C GLN A 724 16.08 36.18 -30.31
N SER A 725 15.18 36.99 -30.86
CA SER A 725 15.02 38.39 -30.41
C SER A 725 14.55 38.45 -28.96
N ARG A 726 13.67 37.56 -28.51
CA ARG A 726 13.19 37.52 -27.12
C ARG A 726 14.27 37.04 -26.16
N TYR A 727 15.01 36.00 -26.55
CA TYR A 727 16.15 35.48 -25.79
C TYR A 727 17.23 36.55 -25.63
N LYS A 728 17.60 37.23 -26.73
CA LYS A 728 18.57 38.33 -26.70
C LYS A 728 18.10 39.49 -25.82
N GLN A 729 16.82 39.86 -25.88
CA GLN A 729 16.25 40.87 -24.98
C GLN A 729 16.24 40.45 -23.51
N MET A 730 16.12 39.16 -23.20
CA MET A 730 16.23 38.65 -21.84
C MET A 730 17.69 38.62 -21.37
N GLU A 731 18.62 38.20 -22.23
CA GLU A 731 20.05 38.15 -21.97
C GLU A 731 20.63 39.57 -21.75
N GLU A 732 20.22 40.55 -22.56
CA GLU A 732 20.54 41.98 -22.39
C GLU A 732 20.02 42.58 -21.08
N ARG A 733 18.94 42.02 -20.50
CA ARG A 733 18.38 42.50 -19.22
C ARG A 733 19.12 41.98 -18.00
N ILE A 734 19.82 40.86 -18.12
CA ILE A 734 20.55 40.23 -17.02
C ILE A 734 22.07 40.38 -17.15
N THR A 735 22.58 40.89 -18.28
CA THR A 735 24.00 41.18 -18.49
C THR A 735 24.36 42.58 -18.01
N CYS A 736 25.59 42.71 -17.50
CA CYS A 736 26.09 43.96 -16.97
C CYS A 736 26.24 44.96 -18.11
N PRO A 737 25.64 46.16 -18.02
CA PRO A 737 25.67 47.17 -19.08
C PRO A 737 27.06 47.80 -19.30
N ILE A 738 28.07 47.39 -18.53
CA ILE A 738 29.43 47.96 -18.55
C ILE A 738 30.39 47.04 -19.28
N CYS A 739 30.51 45.78 -18.83
CA CYS A 739 31.37 44.81 -19.50
C CYS A 739 30.64 43.96 -20.54
N ILE A 740 29.30 43.89 -20.50
CA ILE A 740 28.45 43.08 -21.38
C ILE A 740 28.68 41.55 -21.22
N ASP A 741 29.81 41.14 -20.64
CA ASP A 741 30.22 39.74 -20.49
C ASP A 741 29.72 39.07 -19.20
N ASN A 742 29.53 39.85 -18.11
CA ASN A 742 29.16 39.31 -16.79
C ASN A 742 27.71 39.64 -16.44
N GLN A 743 27.02 38.77 -15.71
CA GLN A 743 25.65 39.03 -15.26
C GLN A 743 25.57 40.11 -14.16
N ILE A 744 24.42 40.79 -14.09
CA ILE A 744 24.09 41.76 -13.04
C ILE A 744 23.93 41.00 -11.72
N LYS A 745 24.80 41.31 -10.76
CA LYS A 745 24.76 40.76 -9.39
C LYS A 745 24.58 41.82 -8.32
N LEU A 746 24.66 43.10 -8.70
CA LEU A 746 24.46 44.24 -7.81
C LEU A 746 23.48 45.21 -8.42
N VAL A 747 22.57 45.75 -7.60
CA VAL A 747 21.63 46.81 -7.95
C VAL A 747 21.89 48.03 -7.07
N PHE A 748 21.91 49.21 -7.67
CA PHE A 748 22.05 50.49 -6.97
C PHE A 748 20.67 51.00 -6.52
N GLN A 749 20.60 51.92 -5.56
CA GLN A 749 19.33 52.53 -5.10
C GLN A 749 18.48 53.16 -6.22
N CYS A 750 19.11 53.56 -7.32
CA CYS A 750 18.42 54.09 -8.50
C CYS A 750 17.75 53.01 -9.39
N GLY A 751 17.79 51.73 -8.99
CA GLY A 751 17.19 50.59 -9.70
C GLY A 751 18.05 49.98 -10.82
N HIS A 752 19.20 50.57 -11.14
CA HIS A 752 20.12 50.06 -12.17
C HIS A 752 21.16 49.09 -11.59
N GLY A 753 21.57 48.11 -12.38
CA GLY A 753 22.50 47.07 -11.92
C GLY A 753 23.81 46.96 -12.70
N SER A 754 24.80 46.34 -12.07
CA SER A 754 26.09 45.98 -12.68
C SER A 754 26.60 44.65 -12.12
N CYS A 755 27.63 44.07 -12.75
CA CYS A 755 28.35 42.94 -12.18
C CYS A 755 29.20 43.41 -10.99
N LEU A 756 29.65 42.45 -10.17
CA LEU A 756 30.46 42.73 -8.97
C LEU A 756 31.71 43.55 -9.31
N GLU A 757 32.46 43.10 -10.32
CA GLU A 757 33.75 43.70 -10.72
C GLU A 757 33.59 45.13 -11.24
N CYS A 758 32.66 45.39 -12.15
CA CYS A 758 32.46 46.72 -12.72
C CYS A 758 31.91 47.73 -11.69
N SER A 759 31.26 47.27 -10.61
CA SER A 759 30.69 48.16 -9.59
C SER A 759 31.72 48.82 -8.67
N ILE A 760 32.92 48.25 -8.55
CA ILE A 760 33.93 48.62 -7.54
C ILE A 760 34.46 50.04 -7.78
N ALA A 761 34.70 50.41 -9.04
CA ALA A 761 35.27 51.70 -9.41
C ALA A 761 34.21 52.82 -9.62
N LEU A 762 32.92 52.50 -9.59
CA LEU A 762 31.86 53.45 -9.91
C LEU A 762 31.50 54.35 -8.72
N LYS A 763 31.56 55.66 -8.90
CA LYS A 763 31.05 56.66 -7.94
C LYS A 763 29.62 57.13 -8.25
N ALA A 764 29.22 57.04 -9.52
CA ALA A 764 27.89 57.36 -10.01
C ALA A 764 27.38 56.25 -10.94
N CYS A 765 26.06 56.08 -10.99
CA CYS A 765 25.41 55.09 -11.85
C CYS A 765 25.68 55.41 -13.32
N PRO A 766 26.20 54.46 -14.13
CA PRO A 766 26.51 54.72 -15.53
C PRO A 766 25.27 54.97 -16.40
N ILE A 767 24.08 54.53 -15.96
CA ILE A 767 22.84 54.69 -16.70
C ILE A 767 22.16 56.03 -16.36
N CYS A 768 21.86 56.29 -15.08
CA CYS A 768 21.12 57.50 -14.69
C CYS A 768 21.98 58.63 -14.10
N ARG A 769 23.30 58.43 -13.99
CA ARG A 769 24.30 59.40 -13.48
C ARG A 769 24.09 59.88 -12.04
N GLN A 770 23.20 59.24 -11.28
CA GLN A 770 23.04 59.50 -9.85
C GLN A 770 24.18 58.92 -9.02
N ASN A 771 24.60 59.61 -7.95
CA ASN A 771 25.64 59.10 -7.06
C ASN A 771 25.22 57.77 -6.40
N ILE A 772 26.12 56.79 -6.40
CA ILE A 772 25.87 55.47 -5.81
C ILE A 772 26.08 55.57 -4.30
N ARG A 773 24.98 55.56 -3.54
CA ARG A 773 25.00 55.60 -2.07
C ARG A 773 25.09 54.21 -1.44
N GLU A 774 24.48 53.21 -2.08
CA GLU A 774 24.41 51.85 -1.57
C GLU A 774 24.41 50.87 -2.75
N ARG A 775 25.03 49.70 -2.54
CA ARG A 775 25.11 48.59 -3.51
C ARG A 775 24.47 47.37 -2.88
N ILE A 776 23.36 46.92 -3.44
CA ILE A 776 22.58 45.79 -2.93
C ILE A 776 22.92 44.57 -3.79
N GLN A 777 23.45 43.52 -3.18
CA GLN A 777 23.74 42.27 -3.88
C GLN A 777 22.45 41.50 -4.09
N ILE A 778 22.15 41.16 -5.34
CA ILE A 778 21.02 40.32 -5.71
C ILE A 778 21.55 38.89 -5.93
N PHE A 779 20.91 37.92 -5.28
CA PHE A 779 21.12 36.51 -5.56
C PHE A 779 20.19 36.14 -6.73
N VAL A 780 20.77 35.94 -7.90
CA VAL A 780 20.08 35.42 -9.09
C VAL A 780 20.43 33.96 -9.24
#